data_AF-A0AAN8SXB4-F1
#
_entry.id   AF-A0AAN8SXB4-F1
#
_cell.length_a   1.000
_cell.length_b   1.000
_cell.length_c   1.000
_cell.angle_alpha   90.00
_cell.angle_beta   90.00
_cell.angle_gamma   90.00
#
_symmetry.space_group_name_H-M   'P 1'
#
loop_
_entity.id
_entity.type
_entity.pdbx_description
1 polymer ?
#
loop_
_entity_poly.entity_id
_entity_poly.type
_entity_poly.pdbx_seq_one_letter_code
_entity_poly.pdbx_strand_id
1 'polypeptide(L)'
;MCMKSEYSILSLLIPGPRSPGNDIDIYLQPLIDELKLLWDSGVETYDASRNQTFQMRAALMWTINDFPAYAMLSGWSTKGKFACPCCNYNTNSLYLKHSRKMCYMDHRVFLPMDHPWRSNKRSFNGKTEFRPPPTLLKGTDVLNSLHDFENVFGKKRKISNDGPWKKRSIFFELPYWQHNLLRHNLDVMHIEKNIVDSILGTLLDIPGKTKDHAKARYDLKEMGIRKNLHPKDTGGNKRTKFAKACFSMTNGEKSVFCGVLKTAKLPDGSASNISRCVQLDERKLSGYKTHDAHFMLHYLLPIPIKSILPDHVAIPLIRLCSFFQRLCQKVITLEELDCLEVEIRETINQLERIFPPSFFDIMIHLPIHLANEVRLGGPVQNRWMYSTEREMGTFKSYIRNRRYPEGCIAEARVGIDCMNLFSRYLHSAVQTRFNRRARNNDECDPSDAETESLFPQKGCPLGARKTDPFILDKKSLSQAHAYLLGNCDEIQEYIREHEQEVNNHPRRSKWSKAKDHCQNFSQWFETRALQEDVPDLIKKLSRGPNFVTKRYSGYLINGYRFHIRQRDARRKTQNSGVTVVASTTSFASSKDKNPIAANLTYYGRIVDIVELDYYSHFKVVLFKCDWYEVEKDIYGLTYVYFNKRCSQEEPFVLASQVHQCFYVQDPYDQDRHYVMKTVPRDLFNMSDEFEFDLAQSYENELSEHLMGPSIPEDDGEVTLVRTDVPETVIDVPSEEFVTQQLEVEYEKEFEDESEEEFEDESEEECEDWSENKYEDDSEDESEDESED
;
A
#
# COMPACT_ATOMS: atom_id res chain seq x y z
N MET A 1 -2.31 -5.88 16.31
CA MET A 1 -3.15 -6.09 17.50
C MET A 1 -4.07 -4.88 17.70
N CYS A 2 -3.56 -3.64 17.71
CA CYS A 2 -4.33 -2.45 18.10
C CYS A 2 -5.56 -2.10 17.25
N MET A 3 -5.58 -2.38 15.94
CA MET A 3 -6.71 -2.03 15.05
C MET A 3 -7.62 -3.23 14.73
N LYS A 4 -7.52 -4.33 15.49
CA LYS A 4 -8.43 -5.48 15.32
C LYS A 4 -9.78 -5.14 15.95
N SER A 5 -10.87 -5.47 15.25
CA SER A 5 -12.25 -5.14 15.65
C SER A 5 -12.66 -5.70 17.02
N GLU A 6 -11.98 -6.75 17.48
CA GLU A 6 -12.18 -7.41 18.78
C GLU A 6 -11.71 -6.54 19.95
N TYR A 7 -10.83 -5.56 19.69
CA TYR A 7 -10.32 -4.62 20.67
C TYR A 7 -10.89 -3.19 20.49
N SER A 8 -11.75 -2.98 19.49
CA SER A 8 -12.50 -1.73 19.32
C SER A 8 -13.61 -1.61 20.35
N ILE A 9 -13.65 -0.48 21.06
CA ILE A 9 -14.71 -0.13 22.01
C ILE A 9 -15.47 1.07 21.46
N LEU A 10 -16.79 0.91 21.27
CA LEU A 10 -17.67 2.04 20.95
C LEU A 10 -17.96 2.82 22.24
N SER A 11 -17.26 3.94 22.43
CA SER A 11 -17.40 4.78 23.64
C SER A 11 -18.52 5.81 23.54
N LEU A 12 -18.80 6.32 22.34
CA LEU A 12 -19.72 7.43 22.13
C LEU A 12 -20.48 7.29 20.81
N LEU A 13 -21.79 7.55 20.84
CA LEU A 13 -22.66 7.61 19.68
C LEU A 13 -23.47 8.92 19.76
N ILE A 14 -23.17 9.86 18.87
CA ILE A 14 -23.78 11.20 18.88
C ILE A 14 -24.93 11.22 17.87
N PRO A 15 -26.19 11.33 18.31
CA PRO A 15 -27.34 11.36 17.41
C PRO A 15 -27.52 12.75 16.79
N GLY A 16 -27.93 12.78 15.53
CA GLY A 16 -28.38 14.01 14.88
C GLY A 16 -28.13 14.01 13.37
N PRO A 17 -28.90 14.83 12.62
CA PRO A 17 -28.75 14.94 11.17
C PRO A 17 -27.56 15.82 10.74
N ARG A 18 -26.78 16.36 11.69
CA ARG A 18 -25.69 17.29 11.41
C ARG A 18 -24.50 16.98 12.29
N SER A 19 -23.31 17.26 11.76
CA SER A 19 -22.07 17.19 12.52
C SER A 19 -22.14 18.03 13.81
N PRO A 20 -21.61 17.53 14.95
CA PRO A 20 -21.59 18.27 16.21
C PRO A 20 -20.67 19.51 16.16
N GLY A 21 -19.75 19.59 15.19
CA GLY A 21 -18.81 20.70 15.08
C GLY A 21 -18.02 20.90 16.37
N ASN A 22 -17.99 22.12 16.90
CA ASN A 22 -17.32 22.42 18.17
C ASN A 22 -17.99 21.77 19.39
N ASP A 23 -19.30 21.48 19.31
CA ASP A 23 -20.08 20.90 20.42
C ASP A 23 -19.67 19.46 20.72
N ILE A 24 -18.83 18.84 19.88
CA ILE A 24 -18.23 17.52 20.13
C ILE A 24 -17.56 17.43 21.51
N ASP A 25 -16.98 18.52 22.01
CA ASP A 25 -16.32 18.55 23.32
C ASP A 25 -17.30 18.30 24.46
N ILE A 26 -18.56 18.75 24.33
CA ILE A 26 -19.61 18.48 25.34
C ILE A 26 -19.85 16.97 25.43
N TYR A 27 -19.96 16.31 24.28
CA TYR A 27 -20.20 14.87 24.25
C TYR A 27 -18.99 14.04 24.70
N LEU A 28 -17.78 14.60 24.62
CA LEU A 28 -16.54 13.94 25.07
C LEU A 28 -16.29 14.07 26.58
N GLN A 29 -17.01 14.93 27.31
CA GLN A 29 -16.81 15.12 28.76
C GLN A 29 -16.80 13.80 29.57
N PRO A 30 -17.76 12.86 29.38
CA PRO A 30 -17.74 11.60 30.12
C PRO A 30 -16.48 10.77 29.84
N LEU A 31 -16.04 10.70 28.57
CA LEU A 31 -14.82 9.99 28.19
C LEU A 31 -13.58 10.64 28.84
N ILE A 32 -13.53 11.96 28.91
CA ILE A 32 -12.42 12.69 29.54
C ILE A 32 -12.37 12.43 31.03
N ASP A 33 -13.52 12.39 31.71
CA ASP A 33 -13.59 12.06 33.15
C ASP A 33 -13.14 10.63 33.43
N GLU A 34 -13.53 9.65 32.59
CA GLU A 34 -13.05 8.28 32.68
C GLU A 34 -11.54 8.17 32.42
N LEU A 35 -11.00 8.91 31.44
CA LEU A 35 -9.57 8.93 31.16
C LEU A 35 -8.76 9.57 32.32
N LYS A 36 -9.29 10.61 32.98
CA LYS A 36 -8.67 11.17 34.20
C LYS A 36 -8.66 10.13 35.32
N LEU A 37 -9.76 9.43 35.56
CA LEU A 37 -9.84 8.35 36.55
C LEU A 37 -8.81 7.25 36.27
N LEU A 38 -8.70 6.82 35.01
CA LEU A 38 -7.74 5.80 34.58
C LEU A 38 -6.29 6.27 34.72
N TRP A 39 -6.01 7.56 34.51
CA TRP A 39 -4.67 8.11 34.64
C TRP A 39 -4.24 8.31 36.10
N ASP A 40 -5.08 8.94 36.92
CA ASP A 40 -4.74 9.39 38.28
C ASP A 40 -4.73 8.23 39.29
N SER A 41 -5.87 7.55 39.41
CA SER A 41 -6.07 6.42 40.34
C SER A 41 -5.93 5.06 39.67
N GLY A 42 -6.32 4.94 38.40
CA GLY A 42 -6.51 3.65 37.73
C GLY A 42 -7.78 2.93 38.19
N VAL A 43 -8.03 1.75 37.63
CA VAL A 43 -9.13 0.85 38.00
C VAL A 43 -8.57 -0.56 38.27
N GLU A 44 -9.11 -1.26 39.25
CA GLU A 44 -8.73 -2.65 39.53
C GLU A 44 -9.22 -3.56 38.38
N THR A 45 -8.28 -4.22 37.71
CA THR A 45 -8.53 -5.10 36.56
C THR A 45 -7.87 -6.45 36.79
N TYR A 46 -8.56 -7.52 36.40
CA TYR A 46 -8.02 -8.87 36.49
C TYR A 46 -7.25 -9.26 35.21
N ASP A 47 -5.98 -9.62 35.38
CA ASP A 47 -5.14 -10.19 34.32
C ASP A 47 -5.33 -11.71 34.27
N ALA A 48 -6.00 -12.18 33.22
CA ALA A 48 -6.27 -13.60 33.03
C ALA A 48 -5.00 -14.43 32.76
N SER A 49 -3.95 -13.83 32.20
CA SER A 49 -2.68 -14.53 31.91
C SER A 49 -1.87 -14.78 33.18
N ARG A 50 -1.88 -13.81 34.09
CA ARG A 50 -1.14 -13.87 35.36
C ARG A 50 -1.99 -14.34 36.54
N ASN A 51 -3.30 -14.51 36.34
CA ASN A 51 -4.28 -14.89 37.36
C ASN A 51 -4.20 -13.96 38.60
N GLN A 52 -4.07 -12.66 38.37
CA GLN A 52 -3.87 -11.65 39.40
C GLN A 52 -4.63 -10.36 39.07
N THR A 53 -5.10 -9.64 40.09
CA THR A 53 -5.60 -8.28 39.91
C THR A 53 -4.44 -7.28 39.91
N PHE A 54 -4.54 -6.27 39.08
CA PHE A 54 -3.59 -5.16 39.03
C PHE A 54 -4.35 -3.85 38.87
N GLN A 55 -3.69 -2.76 39.26
CA GLN A 55 -4.23 -1.42 39.04
C GLN A 55 -3.96 -0.99 37.59
N MET A 56 -4.97 -1.10 36.73
CA MET A 56 -4.87 -0.70 35.34
C MET A 56 -4.93 0.82 35.22
N ARG A 57 -3.96 1.39 34.51
CA ARG A 57 -3.96 2.79 34.09
C ARG A 57 -3.99 2.87 32.57
N ALA A 58 -4.59 3.93 32.04
CA ALA A 58 -4.65 4.17 30.61
C ALA A 58 -4.38 5.64 30.29
N ALA A 59 -3.86 5.89 29.10
CA ALA A 59 -3.65 7.22 28.57
C ALA A 59 -4.05 7.26 27.09
N LEU A 60 -4.70 8.34 26.69
CA LEU A 60 -4.94 8.65 25.28
C LEU A 60 -3.63 9.10 24.62
N MET A 61 -3.10 8.29 23.70
CA MET A 61 -1.86 8.62 22.99
C MET A 61 -2.08 9.72 21.93
N TRP A 62 -3.06 9.51 21.05
CA TRP A 62 -3.38 10.40 19.93
C TRP A 62 -4.78 10.07 19.36
N THR A 63 -5.28 10.91 18.47
CA THR A 63 -6.50 10.64 17.69
C THR A 63 -6.18 10.33 16.23
N ILE A 64 -6.93 9.43 15.61
CA ILE A 64 -6.92 9.16 14.17
C ILE A 64 -8.28 9.62 13.65
N ASN A 65 -8.27 10.52 12.67
CA ASN A 65 -9.46 11.20 12.17
C ASN A 65 -9.23 11.65 10.73
N ASP A 66 -10.32 11.83 9.99
CA ASP A 66 -10.26 12.54 8.72
C ASP A 66 -9.92 14.04 8.96
N PHE A 67 -9.57 14.75 7.89
CA PHE A 67 -9.10 16.14 8.00
C PHE A 67 -10.17 17.14 8.50
N PRO A 68 -11.47 16.95 8.19
CA PRO A 68 -12.54 17.71 8.84
C PRO A 68 -12.67 17.43 10.35
N ALA A 69 -12.67 16.18 10.80
CA ALA A 69 -12.77 15.87 12.23
C ALA A 69 -11.49 16.23 13.00
N TYR A 70 -10.33 16.26 12.34
CA TYR A 70 -9.12 16.87 12.88
C TYR A 70 -9.40 18.30 13.36
N ALA A 71 -10.08 19.12 12.54
CA ALA A 71 -10.40 20.50 12.91
C ALA A 71 -11.34 20.55 14.11
N MET A 72 -12.36 19.69 14.11
CA MET A 72 -13.33 19.62 15.19
C MET A 72 -12.70 19.19 16.51
N LEU A 73 -11.76 18.24 16.52
CA LEU A 73 -11.16 17.72 17.74
C LEU A 73 -10.03 18.60 18.27
N SER A 74 -9.19 19.13 17.38
CA SER A 74 -8.06 19.99 17.76
C SER A 74 -8.48 21.43 18.05
N GLY A 75 -9.56 21.90 17.41
CA GLY A 75 -9.92 23.32 17.37
C GLY A 75 -9.11 24.15 16.37
N TRP A 76 -8.17 23.54 15.63
CA TRP A 76 -7.38 24.21 14.59
C TRP A 76 -8.12 24.23 13.25
N SER A 77 -8.12 25.37 12.57
CA SER A 77 -8.71 25.48 11.23
C SER A 77 -7.91 24.71 10.20
N THR A 78 -8.50 23.68 9.60
CA THR A 78 -7.94 22.93 8.46
C THR A 78 -8.32 23.53 7.10
N LYS A 79 -8.95 24.71 7.10
CA LYS A 79 -9.29 25.49 5.91
C LYS A 79 -8.57 26.84 5.91
N GLY A 80 -8.44 27.43 4.72
CA GLY A 80 -7.93 28.79 4.55
C GLY A 80 -6.41 28.93 4.72
N LYS A 81 -5.95 30.12 5.12
CA LYS A 81 -4.53 30.48 5.14
C LYS A 81 -3.64 29.55 6.01
N PHE A 82 -4.20 29.00 7.07
CA PHE A 82 -3.47 28.26 8.10
C PHE A 82 -3.84 26.77 8.16
N ALA A 83 -4.32 26.20 7.05
CA ALA A 83 -4.85 24.83 7.03
C ALA A 83 -3.88 23.75 7.52
N CYS A 84 -2.57 23.96 7.41
CA CYS A 84 -1.59 22.98 7.85
C CYS A 84 -1.35 23.08 9.38
N PRO A 85 -1.72 22.04 10.16
CA PRO A 85 -1.49 22.04 11.61
C PRO A 85 -0.02 21.80 11.99
N CYS A 86 0.83 21.40 11.04
CA CYS A 86 2.26 21.22 11.28
C CYS A 86 3.03 22.54 11.07
N CYS A 87 2.70 23.28 10.01
CA CYS A 87 3.31 24.58 9.70
C CYS A 87 2.72 25.74 10.51
N ASN A 88 1.50 25.58 11.03
CA ASN A 88 0.83 26.54 11.90
C ASN A 88 0.73 27.94 11.27
N TYR A 89 1.04 28.98 12.04
CA TYR A 89 1.09 30.38 11.61
C TYR A 89 2.10 30.63 10.47
N ASN A 90 3.08 29.74 10.27
CA ASN A 90 4.10 29.84 9.23
C ASN A 90 3.73 29.06 7.96
N THR A 91 2.46 28.63 7.82
CA THR A 91 1.95 28.02 6.60
C THR A 91 2.09 28.99 5.41
N ASN A 92 2.85 28.59 4.39
CA ASN A 92 3.03 29.36 3.17
C ASN A 92 1.86 29.13 2.22
N SER A 93 0.83 29.97 2.35
CA SER A 93 -0.38 29.86 1.53
C SER A 93 -0.65 31.12 0.72
N LEU A 94 -1.27 30.93 -0.43
CA LEU A 94 -1.63 31.98 -1.38
C LEU A 94 -3.05 31.73 -1.91
N TYR A 95 -3.89 32.77 -1.88
CA TYR A 95 -5.20 32.71 -2.51
C TYR A 95 -5.07 32.98 -4.01
N LEU A 96 -5.50 32.03 -4.83
CA LEU A 96 -5.55 32.13 -6.29
C LEU A 96 -6.82 32.87 -6.70
N LYS A 97 -6.65 34.08 -7.22
CA LYS A 97 -7.75 35.02 -7.49
C LYS A 97 -8.74 34.50 -8.54
N HIS A 98 -8.25 33.88 -9.61
CA HIS A 98 -9.09 33.37 -10.68
C HIS A 98 -9.66 31.99 -10.34
N SER A 99 -8.84 31.09 -9.78
CA SER A 99 -9.28 29.76 -9.36
C SER A 99 -10.18 29.78 -8.13
N ARG A 100 -10.15 30.85 -7.32
CA ARG A 100 -10.87 31.02 -6.04
C ARG A 100 -10.52 29.96 -4.98
N LYS A 101 -9.27 29.49 -4.97
CA LYS A 101 -8.80 28.45 -4.06
C LYS A 101 -7.50 28.86 -3.36
N MET A 102 -7.29 28.34 -2.15
CA MET A 102 -6.01 28.44 -1.45
C MET A 102 -5.06 27.39 -2.01
N CYS A 103 -3.83 27.80 -2.31
CA CYS A 103 -2.72 26.90 -2.58
C CYS A 103 -1.62 27.06 -1.52
N TYR A 104 -0.81 26.02 -1.36
CA TYR A 104 0.24 25.90 -0.34
C TYR A 104 1.55 25.61 -1.06
N MET A 105 2.41 26.61 -1.17
CA MET A 105 3.63 26.54 -1.99
C MET A 105 4.86 26.97 -1.18
N ASP A 106 5.97 27.20 -1.88
CA ASP A 106 7.25 27.61 -1.31
C ASP A 106 7.80 26.53 -0.37
N HIS A 107 7.69 25.28 -0.81
CA HIS A 107 8.25 24.11 -0.14
C HIS A 107 9.79 24.17 -0.05
N ARG A 108 10.43 25.13 -0.73
CA ARG A 108 11.87 25.42 -0.61
C ARG A 108 12.30 25.76 0.80
N VAL A 109 11.37 26.24 1.65
CA VAL A 109 11.64 26.52 3.06
C VAL A 109 12.08 25.28 3.85
N PHE A 110 11.76 24.08 3.35
CA PHE A 110 12.15 22.81 3.97
C PHE A 110 13.48 22.24 3.45
N LEU A 111 14.04 22.78 2.36
CA LEU A 111 15.33 22.33 1.81
C LEU A 111 16.51 22.80 2.70
N PRO A 112 17.71 22.22 2.61
CA PRO A 112 18.90 22.78 3.24
C PRO A 112 19.14 24.25 2.86
N MET A 113 19.74 25.05 3.74
CA MET A 113 19.93 26.51 3.53
C MET A 113 20.82 26.83 2.32
N ASP A 114 21.79 25.97 2.03
CA ASP A 114 22.73 26.03 0.91
C ASP A 114 22.18 25.39 -0.38
N HIS A 115 20.96 24.85 -0.36
CA HIS A 115 20.38 24.17 -1.52
C HIS A 115 20.18 25.15 -2.70
N PRO A 116 20.66 24.85 -3.92
CA PRO A 116 20.63 25.77 -5.07
C PRO A 116 19.24 26.33 -5.39
N TRP A 117 18.19 25.49 -5.30
CA TRP A 117 16.81 25.89 -5.57
C TRP A 117 16.26 27.01 -4.67
N ARG A 118 16.80 27.21 -3.46
CA ARG A 118 16.42 28.35 -2.60
C ARG A 118 16.68 29.70 -3.26
N SER A 119 17.70 29.78 -4.12
CA SER A 119 18.03 30.97 -4.90
C SER A 119 17.36 31.02 -6.29
N ASN A 120 16.79 29.91 -6.76
CA ASN A 120 16.20 29.80 -8.10
C ASN A 120 14.84 30.51 -8.16
N LYS A 121 14.83 31.75 -8.65
CA LYS A 121 13.60 32.54 -8.86
C LYS A 121 12.81 32.06 -10.07
N ARG A 122 13.51 31.67 -11.14
CA ARG A 122 12.94 31.47 -12.49
C ARG A 122 11.98 30.28 -12.52
N SER A 123 12.34 29.19 -11.84
CA SER A 123 11.61 27.92 -11.93
C SER A 123 10.51 27.78 -10.87
N PHE A 124 10.43 28.72 -9.92
CA PHE A 124 9.46 28.72 -8.81
C PHE A 124 8.55 29.96 -8.87
N ASN A 125 8.34 30.62 -7.72
CA ASN A 125 7.41 31.72 -7.52
C ASN A 125 7.98 33.13 -7.85
N GLY A 126 9.14 33.22 -8.50
CA GLY A 126 9.82 34.49 -8.80
C GLY A 126 10.61 35.09 -7.62
N LYS A 127 10.63 34.45 -6.45
CA LYS A 127 11.31 34.94 -5.23
C LYS A 127 12.43 33.98 -4.79
N THR A 128 13.36 34.50 -3.99
CA THR A 128 14.36 33.69 -3.24
C THR A 128 13.77 33.29 -1.88
N GLU A 129 14.18 32.14 -1.34
CA GLU A 129 13.67 31.61 -0.07
C GLU A 129 14.80 31.23 0.89
N PHE A 130 15.04 32.07 1.90
CA PHE A 130 16.10 31.89 2.93
C PHE A 130 15.54 31.82 4.35
N ARG A 131 14.21 31.69 4.51
CA ARG A 131 13.60 31.48 5.82
C ARG A 131 13.91 30.08 6.33
N PRO A 132 14.00 29.89 7.66
CA PRO A 132 14.07 28.57 8.26
C PRO A 132 12.73 27.83 8.11
N PRO A 133 12.74 26.48 8.17
CA PRO A 133 11.51 25.70 8.20
C PRO A 133 10.61 26.11 9.38
N PRO A 134 9.27 26.04 9.23
CA PRO A 134 8.32 26.26 10.32
C PRO A 134 8.65 25.44 11.57
N THR A 135 8.56 26.06 12.75
CA THR A 135 8.67 25.36 14.03
C THR A 135 7.36 24.66 14.39
N LEU A 136 7.45 23.41 14.85
CA LEU A 136 6.30 22.67 15.38
C LEU A 136 5.79 23.35 16.66
N LEU A 137 4.46 23.48 16.76
CA LEU A 137 3.81 24.09 17.91
C LEU A 137 3.70 23.10 19.08
N LYS A 138 4.38 23.41 20.18
CA LYS A 138 4.37 22.55 21.38
C LYS A 138 3.01 22.64 22.07
N GLY A 139 2.56 21.54 22.67
CA GLY A 139 1.28 21.52 23.39
C GLY A 139 1.22 22.51 24.54
N THR A 140 2.34 22.75 25.22
CA THR A 140 2.47 23.81 26.25
C THR A 140 2.21 25.21 25.68
N ASP A 141 2.72 25.49 24.48
CA ASP A 141 2.56 26.80 23.82
C ASP A 141 1.10 26.99 23.38
N VAL A 142 0.45 25.92 22.90
CA VAL A 142 -1.00 25.91 22.59
C VAL A 142 -1.81 26.21 23.85
N LEU A 143 -1.55 25.46 24.93
CA LEU A 143 -2.29 25.59 26.18
C LEU A 143 -2.18 27.01 26.76
N ASN A 144 -0.97 27.58 26.76
CA ASN A 144 -0.74 28.94 27.23
C ASN A 144 -1.45 29.97 26.33
N SER A 145 -1.40 29.79 25.00
CA SER A 145 -2.02 30.71 24.04
C SER A 145 -3.56 30.68 24.11
N LEU A 146 -4.14 29.56 24.55
CA LEU A 146 -5.58 29.35 24.65
C LEU A 146 -6.08 29.40 26.10
N HIS A 147 -5.27 29.84 27.07
CA HIS A 147 -5.62 29.84 28.48
C HIS A 147 -6.93 30.59 28.75
N ASP A 148 -7.04 31.80 28.19
CA ASP A 148 -8.20 32.69 28.33
C ASP A 148 -9.24 32.51 27.19
N PHE A 149 -9.08 31.48 26.36
CA PHE A 149 -10.01 31.23 25.26
C PHE A 149 -11.34 30.69 25.83
N GLU A 150 -12.40 31.47 25.68
CA GLU A 150 -13.74 31.04 26.08
C GLU A 150 -14.39 30.21 24.96
N ASN A 151 -14.63 28.93 25.24
CA ASN A 151 -15.35 28.05 24.32
C ASN A 151 -16.83 28.43 24.31
N VAL A 152 -17.32 28.85 23.14
CA VAL A 152 -18.75 29.11 22.92
C VAL A 152 -19.37 27.91 22.24
N PHE A 153 -20.26 27.23 22.96
CA PHE A 153 -21.00 26.07 22.45
C PHE A 153 -22.45 26.42 22.05
N GLY A 154 -23.02 25.61 21.16
CA GLY A 154 -24.37 25.76 20.62
C GLY A 154 -24.47 26.69 19.40
N LYS A 155 -25.66 26.71 18.77
CA LYS A 155 -25.96 27.44 17.52
C LYS A 155 -26.10 28.97 17.71
N LYS A 156 -25.11 29.66 18.28
CA LYS A 156 -25.07 31.14 18.32
C LYS A 156 -24.23 31.70 17.16
N ARG A 157 -24.54 32.94 16.74
CA ARG A 157 -23.90 33.66 15.62
C ARG A 157 -22.36 33.56 15.69
N LYS A 158 -21.74 33.33 14.53
CA LYS A 158 -20.28 33.36 14.31
C LYS A 158 -19.67 34.58 15.02
N ILE A 159 -18.90 34.35 16.07
CA ILE A 159 -17.94 35.35 16.55
C ILE A 159 -16.85 35.41 15.48
N SER A 160 -16.62 36.60 14.91
CA SER A 160 -15.54 36.83 13.96
C SER A 160 -14.21 36.75 14.69
N ASN A 161 -13.71 35.54 14.92
CA ASN A 161 -12.34 35.35 15.35
C ASN A 161 -11.50 35.10 14.08
N ASP A 162 -10.69 36.10 13.72
CA ASP A 162 -9.77 36.08 12.56
C ASP A 162 -8.61 35.07 12.74
N GLY A 163 -8.51 34.45 13.92
CA GLY A 163 -7.52 33.42 14.24
C GLY A 163 -7.85 32.00 13.71
N PRO A 164 -6.83 31.15 13.60
CA PRO A 164 -6.99 29.75 13.18
C PRO A 164 -7.68 28.89 14.25
N TRP A 165 -7.62 29.27 15.52
CA TRP A 165 -8.26 28.55 16.62
C TRP A 165 -9.75 28.88 16.72
N LYS A 166 -10.57 27.84 16.76
CA LYS A 166 -12.03 27.93 16.94
C LYS A 166 -12.50 27.54 18.33
N LYS A 167 -11.67 26.80 19.08
CA LYS A 167 -11.88 26.44 20.48
C LYS A 167 -10.56 26.01 21.14
N ARG A 168 -10.56 25.96 22.46
CA ARG A 168 -9.62 25.17 23.26
C ARG A 168 -10.14 23.73 23.34
N SER A 169 -9.41 22.79 22.75
CA SER A 169 -9.79 21.36 22.78
C SER A 169 -9.92 20.83 24.21
N ILE A 170 -10.98 20.06 24.47
CA ILE A 170 -11.21 19.39 25.76
C ILE A 170 -10.09 18.43 26.17
N PHE A 171 -9.32 17.89 25.22
CA PHE A 171 -8.20 17.00 25.54
C PHE A 171 -7.11 17.68 26.39
N PHE A 172 -7.04 19.02 26.40
CA PHE A 172 -6.13 19.76 27.29
C PHE A 172 -6.54 19.73 28.77
N GLU A 173 -7.69 19.14 29.11
CA GLU A 173 -8.01 18.77 30.49
C GLU A 173 -7.24 17.54 30.98
N LEU A 174 -6.70 16.73 30.06
CA LEU A 174 -5.84 15.60 30.41
C LEU A 174 -4.43 16.12 30.73
N PRO A 175 -3.87 15.83 31.91
CA PRO A 175 -2.64 16.47 32.40
C PRO A 175 -1.41 16.22 31.51
N TYR A 176 -1.38 15.06 30.84
CA TYR A 176 -0.28 14.66 29.95
C TYR A 176 -0.41 15.19 28.52
N TRP A 177 -1.59 15.61 28.07
CA TRP A 177 -1.85 15.93 26.65
C TRP A 177 -0.97 17.06 26.09
N GLN A 178 -0.65 18.05 26.93
CA GLN A 178 0.25 19.15 26.57
C GLN A 178 1.69 18.70 26.26
N HIS A 179 2.08 17.52 26.73
CA HIS A 179 3.40 16.94 26.54
C HIS A 179 3.45 15.96 25.35
N ASN A 180 2.30 15.59 24.77
CA ASN A 180 2.26 14.74 23.58
C ASN A 180 2.78 15.52 22.37
N LEU A 181 3.84 14.98 21.75
CA LEU A 181 4.45 15.55 20.55
C LEU A 181 3.55 15.38 19.32
N LEU A 182 2.86 14.23 19.23
CA LEU A 182 1.86 13.91 18.23
C LEU A 182 0.51 13.73 18.91
N ARG A 183 -0.40 14.69 18.70
CA ARG A 183 -1.73 14.73 19.35
C ARG A 183 -2.83 14.21 18.44
N HIS A 184 -2.79 14.64 17.18
CA HIS A 184 -3.75 14.27 16.15
C HIS A 184 -2.96 13.87 14.91
N ASN A 185 -3.28 12.72 14.33
CA ASN A 185 -2.56 12.16 13.19
C ASN A 185 -3.07 12.75 11.87
N LEU A 186 -2.18 12.86 10.89
CA LEU A 186 -2.61 13.08 9.51
C LEU A 186 -3.12 11.78 8.90
N ASP A 187 -4.24 11.88 8.21
CA ASP A 187 -4.89 10.76 7.57
C ASP A 187 -4.20 10.39 6.26
N VAL A 188 -3.21 9.49 6.34
CA VAL A 188 -2.45 9.04 5.17
C VAL A 188 -3.37 8.43 4.12
N MET A 189 -4.46 7.79 4.52
CA MET A 189 -5.41 7.12 3.64
C MET A 189 -6.07 8.11 2.69
N HIS A 190 -6.67 9.15 3.25
CA HIS A 190 -7.31 10.20 2.47
C HIS A 190 -6.30 11.08 1.75
N ILE A 191 -5.11 11.30 2.32
CA ILE A 191 -4.02 12.01 1.64
C ILE A 191 -3.66 11.27 0.34
N GLU A 192 -3.40 9.96 0.38
CA GLU A 192 -3.09 9.17 -0.81
C GLU A 192 -4.21 9.24 -1.85
N LYS A 193 -5.47 9.09 -1.44
CA LYS A 193 -6.63 9.22 -2.33
C LYS A 193 -6.68 10.57 -3.04
N ASN A 194 -6.56 11.66 -2.28
CA ASN A 194 -6.60 13.02 -2.83
C ASN A 194 -5.43 13.32 -3.77
N ILE A 195 -4.24 12.77 -3.48
CA ILE A 195 -3.08 12.87 -4.34
C ILE A 195 -3.32 12.14 -5.66
N VAL A 196 -3.83 10.91 -5.62
CA VAL A 196 -4.17 10.13 -6.81
C VAL A 196 -5.23 10.85 -7.64
N ASP A 197 -6.28 11.37 -7.01
CA ASP A 197 -7.33 12.14 -7.69
C ASP A 197 -6.76 13.39 -8.37
N SER A 198 -5.83 14.09 -7.72
CA SER A 198 -5.18 15.28 -8.28
C SER A 198 -4.26 14.92 -9.46
N ILE A 199 -3.51 13.83 -9.37
CA ILE A 199 -2.65 13.32 -10.45
C ILE A 199 -3.52 12.89 -11.63
N LEU A 200 -4.49 12.00 -11.43
CA LEU A 200 -5.35 11.48 -12.48
C LEU A 200 -6.19 12.59 -13.12
N GLY A 201 -6.81 13.44 -12.30
CA GLY A 201 -7.61 14.57 -12.77
C GLY A 201 -6.81 15.52 -13.66
N THR A 202 -5.57 15.81 -13.29
CA THR A 202 -4.69 16.72 -14.04
C THR A 202 -4.12 16.06 -15.30
N LEU A 203 -3.59 14.84 -15.21
CA LEU A 203 -2.95 14.15 -16.34
C LEU A 203 -3.97 13.74 -17.42
N LEU A 204 -5.14 13.22 -17.01
CA LEU A 204 -6.21 12.83 -17.92
C LEU A 204 -7.08 14.00 -18.38
N ASP A 205 -6.84 15.21 -17.86
CA ASP A 205 -7.59 16.44 -18.17
C ASP A 205 -9.09 16.25 -17.94
N ILE A 206 -9.45 15.68 -16.78
CA ILE A 206 -10.84 15.36 -16.44
C ILE A 206 -11.57 16.68 -16.11
N PRO A 207 -12.69 17.00 -16.79
CA PRO A 207 -13.46 18.21 -16.51
C PRO A 207 -13.86 18.31 -15.04
N GLY A 208 -13.69 19.49 -14.44
CA GLY A 208 -13.96 19.73 -13.02
C GLY A 208 -12.88 19.22 -12.05
N LYS A 209 -12.09 18.21 -12.43
CA LYS A 209 -11.05 17.62 -11.57
C LYS A 209 -9.62 18.04 -11.92
N THR A 210 -9.37 18.46 -13.17
CA THR A 210 -8.04 18.91 -13.60
C THR A 210 -7.57 20.15 -12.84
N LYS A 211 -6.35 20.10 -12.31
CA LYS A 211 -5.73 21.25 -11.64
C LYS A 211 -5.13 22.24 -12.66
N ASP A 212 -5.14 21.94 -13.95
CA ASP A 212 -4.60 22.78 -15.04
C ASP A 212 -5.71 23.41 -15.92
N HIS A 213 -6.79 23.86 -15.29
CA HIS A 213 -7.92 24.50 -15.98
C HIS A 213 -7.62 25.96 -16.42
N ALA A 214 -8.48 26.54 -17.26
CA ALA A 214 -8.32 27.90 -17.78
C ALA A 214 -8.08 28.97 -16.69
N LYS A 215 -8.83 28.94 -15.58
CA LYS A 215 -8.65 29.87 -14.44
C LYS A 215 -7.22 29.81 -13.85
N ALA A 216 -6.62 28.61 -13.73
CA ALA A 216 -5.26 28.43 -13.22
C ALA A 216 -4.22 29.05 -14.16
N ARG A 217 -4.46 29.05 -15.48
CA ARG A 217 -3.61 29.74 -16.46
C ARG A 217 -3.64 31.26 -16.29
N TYR A 218 -4.79 31.83 -15.93
CA TYR A 218 -4.87 33.25 -15.57
C TYR A 218 -4.19 33.55 -14.24
N ASP A 219 -4.25 32.65 -13.25
CA ASP A 219 -3.49 32.81 -12.01
C ASP A 219 -1.97 32.83 -12.26
N LEU A 220 -1.46 31.98 -13.17
CA LEU A 220 -0.05 32.05 -13.60
C LEU A 220 0.31 33.44 -14.18
N LYS A 221 -0.61 34.04 -14.94
CA LYS A 221 -0.44 35.38 -15.53
C LYS A 221 -0.43 36.46 -14.46
N GLU A 222 -1.39 36.44 -13.53
CA GLU A 222 -1.47 37.37 -12.40
C GLU A 222 -0.22 37.30 -11.51
N MET A 223 0.29 36.09 -11.27
CA MET A 223 1.50 35.86 -10.49
C MET A 223 2.79 36.21 -11.23
N GLY A 224 2.74 36.44 -12.55
CA GLY A 224 3.92 36.76 -13.36
C GLY A 224 4.92 35.62 -13.55
N ILE A 225 4.52 34.36 -13.28
CA ILE A 225 5.40 33.18 -13.37
C ILE A 225 5.07 32.34 -14.61
N ARG A 226 6.07 31.63 -15.16
CA ARG A 226 5.89 30.67 -16.27
C ARG A 226 5.19 31.27 -17.50
N LYS A 227 5.72 32.41 -17.99
CA LYS A 227 5.16 33.18 -19.12
C LYS A 227 4.78 32.36 -20.36
N ASN A 228 5.50 31.27 -20.62
CA ASN A 228 5.26 30.39 -21.75
C ASN A 228 3.89 29.68 -21.71
N LEU A 229 3.27 29.61 -20.52
CA LEU A 229 1.97 28.99 -20.26
C LEU A 229 0.84 30.01 -20.09
N HIS A 230 1.11 31.30 -20.28
CA HIS A 230 0.11 32.35 -20.13
C HIS A 230 -0.94 32.30 -21.26
N PRO A 231 -2.19 32.68 -20.97
CA PRO A 231 -3.21 32.85 -22.00
C PRO A 231 -2.79 33.88 -23.05
N LYS A 232 -2.87 33.54 -24.34
CA LYS A 232 -2.58 34.43 -25.48
C LYS A 232 -3.88 34.82 -26.20
N ASP A 233 -4.06 36.12 -26.41
CA ASP A 233 -5.22 36.63 -27.13
C ASP A 233 -5.00 36.48 -28.64
N THR A 234 -5.92 35.78 -29.31
CA THR A 234 -5.95 35.76 -30.78
C THR A 234 -6.78 36.95 -31.24
N GLY A 235 -6.12 37.98 -31.80
CA GLY A 235 -6.78 39.18 -32.30
C GLY A 235 -7.97 38.85 -33.22
N GLY A 236 -9.19 39.09 -32.71
CA GLY A 236 -10.46 38.72 -33.34
C GLY A 236 -11.38 37.98 -32.36
N ASN A 237 -12.24 38.73 -31.67
CA ASN A 237 -13.37 38.30 -30.83
C ASN A 237 -13.17 37.06 -29.91
N LYS A 238 -13.03 37.32 -28.60
CA LYS A 238 -13.32 36.41 -27.46
C LYS A 238 -12.65 35.02 -27.48
N ARG A 239 -11.58 34.79 -28.25
CA ARG A 239 -10.85 33.50 -28.26
C ARG A 239 -9.48 33.62 -27.62
N THR A 240 -9.24 32.80 -26.61
CA THR A 240 -7.95 32.72 -25.92
C THR A 240 -7.30 31.36 -26.19
N LYS A 241 -6.02 31.40 -26.54
CA LYS A 241 -5.21 30.20 -26.77
C LYS A 241 -4.32 29.89 -25.57
N PHE A 242 -4.22 28.60 -25.25
CA PHE A 242 -3.37 28.06 -24.21
C PHE A 242 -2.38 27.08 -24.82
N ALA A 243 -1.09 27.24 -24.52
CA ALA A 243 -0.09 26.23 -24.81
C ALA A 243 -0.33 25.00 -23.93
N LYS A 244 -0.15 23.79 -24.49
CA LYS A 244 -0.20 22.56 -23.69
C LYS A 244 1.01 22.47 -22.77
N ALA A 245 0.79 22.05 -21.53
CA ALA A 245 1.89 21.85 -20.59
C ALA A 245 2.66 20.57 -20.92
N CYS A 246 3.90 20.47 -20.44
CA CYS A 246 4.76 19.29 -20.57
C CYS A 246 4.14 17.98 -20.04
N PHE A 247 3.19 18.07 -19.11
CA PHE A 247 2.46 16.92 -18.55
C PHE A 247 1.11 16.63 -19.24
N SER A 248 0.70 17.45 -20.23
CA SER A 248 -0.58 17.25 -20.93
C SER A 248 -0.48 16.08 -21.90
N MET A 249 -1.37 15.09 -21.80
CA MET A 249 -1.41 13.93 -22.69
C MET A 249 -2.36 14.13 -23.90
N THR A 250 -1.97 13.62 -25.06
CA THR A 250 -2.85 13.44 -26.23
C THR A 250 -3.90 12.36 -25.97
N ASN A 251 -4.95 12.30 -26.79
CA ASN A 251 -5.97 11.26 -26.64
C ASN A 251 -5.41 9.84 -26.77
N GLY A 252 -4.45 9.61 -27.68
CA GLY A 252 -3.79 8.31 -27.83
C GLY A 252 -2.98 7.94 -26.59
N GLU A 253 -2.22 8.88 -26.04
CA GLU A 253 -1.48 8.70 -24.79
C GLU A 253 -2.42 8.41 -23.60
N LYS A 254 -3.54 9.12 -23.48
CA LYS A 254 -4.55 8.84 -22.44
C LYS A 254 -5.15 7.43 -22.58
N SER A 255 -5.40 6.97 -23.81
CA SER A 255 -5.87 5.61 -24.05
C SER A 255 -4.83 4.56 -23.65
N VAL A 256 -3.54 4.81 -23.90
CA VAL A 256 -2.46 3.93 -23.43
C VAL A 256 -2.38 3.93 -21.90
N PHE A 257 -2.43 5.11 -21.27
CA PHE A 257 -2.41 5.28 -19.82
C PHE A 257 -3.52 4.47 -19.15
N CYS A 258 -4.77 4.68 -19.60
CA CYS A 258 -5.93 3.95 -19.09
C CYS A 258 -5.86 2.46 -19.44
N GLY A 259 -5.31 2.12 -20.61
CA GLY A 259 -5.13 0.74 -21.08
C GLY A 259 -4.30 -0.10 -20.10
N VAL A 260 -3.18 0.45 -19.59
CA VAL A 260 -2.35 -0.23 -18.59
C VAL A 260 -3.15 -0.54 -17.32
N LEU A 261 -3.92 0.43 -16.82
CA LEU A 261 -4.75 0.24 -15.63
C LEU A 261 -5.93 -0.72 -15.88
N LYS A 262 -6.48 -0.74 -17.10
CA LYS A 262 -7.57 -1.63 -17.51
C LYS A 262 -7.14 -3.10 -17.56
N THR A 263 -5.92 -3.38 -18.03
CA THR A 263 -5.42 -4.74 -18.24
C THR A 263 -4.70 -5.33 -17.04
N ALA A 264 -4.33 -4.50 -16.05
CA ALA A 264 -3.70 -4.94 -14.82
C ALA A 264 -4.55 -5.99 -14.08
N LYS A 265 -3.95 -7.16 -13.82
CA LYS A 265 -4.52 -8.21 -12.96
C LYS A 265 -3.74 -8.26 -11.66
N LEU A 266 -4.45 -8.17 -10.54
CA LEU A 266 -3.87 -8.06 -9.20
C LEU A 266 -4.02 -9.38 -8.42
N PRO A 267 -3.17 -9.67 -7.43
CA PRO A 267 -3.35 -10.84 -6.58
C PRO A 267 -4.66 -10.81 -5.78
N ASP A 268 -5.11 -11.99 -5.36
CA ASP A 268 -6.35 -12.10 -4.57
C ASP A 268 -6.22 -11.34 -3.24
N GLY A 269 -7.22 -10.50 -2.97
CA GLY A 269 -7.26 -9.71 -1.74
C GLY A 269 -6.39 -8.46 -1.73
N SER A 270 -5.74 -8.11 -2.85
CA SER A 270 -4.87 -6.93 -2.95
C SER A 270 -5.61 -5.62 -3.21
N ALA A 271 -6.61 -5.57 -4.10
CA ALA A 271 -7.44 -4.40 -4.33
C ALA A 271 -8.78 -4.84 -4.94
N SER A 272 -9.71 -3.90 -5.14
CA SER A 272 -10.90 -4.17 -5.93
C SER A 272 -10.54 -4.36 -7.41
N ASN A 273 -11.52 -4.71 -8.24
CA ASN A 273 -11.30 -4.87 -9.67
C ASN A 273 -11.19 -3.49 -10.35
N ILE A 274 -10.01 -2.86 -10.24
CA ILE A 274 -9.68 -1.53 -10.81
C ILE A 274 -10.05 -1.42 -12.29
N SER A 275 -9.97 -2.53 -13.04
CA SER A 275 -10.39 -2.57 -14.45
C SER A 275 -11.84 -2.08 -14.64
N ARG A 276 -12.75 -2.34 -13.69
CA ARG A 276 -14.14 -1.87 -13.77
C ARG A 276 -14.24 -0.34 -13.65
N CYS A 277 -13.35 0.29 -12.92
CA CYS A 277 -13.30 1.74 -12.70
C CYS A 277 -12.73 2.51 -13.90
N VAL A 278 -12.12 1.82 -14.88
CA VAL A 278 -11.50 2.44 -16.05
C VAL A 278 -12.48 2.52 -17.22
N GLN A 279 -12.75 3.74 -17.65
CA GLN A 279 -13.62 4.09 -18.78
C GLN A 279 -12.75 4.51 -19.99
N LEU A 280 -12.54 3.58 -20.93
CA LEU A 280 -11.59 3.76 -22.03
C LEU A 280 -12.07 4.74 -23.10
N ASP A 281 -13.37 4.81 -23.38
CA ASP A 281 -13.92 5.71 -24.40
C ASP A 281 -13.86 7.16 -23.90
N GLU A 282 -14.24 7.37 -22.64
CA GLU A 282 -14.13 8.63 -21.93
C GLU A 282 -12.71 8.98 -21.49
N ARG A 283 -11.75 8.03 -21.54
CA ARG A 283 -10.36 8.18 -21.08
C ARG A 283 -10.25 8.71 -19.64
N LYS A 284 -11.08 8.18 -18.74
CA LYS A 284 -11.11 8.58 -17.33
C LYS A 284 -11.24 7.37 -16.41
N LEU A 285 -10.97 7.62 -15.13
CA LEU A 285 -11.22 6.67 -14.04
C LEU A 285 -12.30 7.25 -13.12
N SER A 286 -13.22 6.42 -12.66
CA SER A 286 -14.28 6.80 -11.72
C SER A 286 -14.75 5.61 -10.90
N GLY A 287 -15.27 5.86 -9.69
CA GLY A 287 -15.85 4.83 -8.82
C GLY A 287 -14.82 3.83 -8.26
N TYR A 288 -13.56 4.25 -8.08
CA TYR A 288 -12.56 3.45 -7.36
C TYR A 288 -12.51 3.87 -5.90
N LYS A 289 -12.30 2.89 -5.02
CA LYS A 289 -12.26 3.12 -3.57
C LYS A 289 -10.92 3.71 -3.13
N THR A 290 -10.86 4.20 -1.91
CA THR A 290 -9.62 4.70 -1.30
C THR A 290 -8.50 3.67 -1.28
N HIS A 291 -8.83 2.40 -1.00
CA HIS A 291 -7.86 1.30 -1.07
C HIS A 291 -7.32 1.04 -2.49
N ASP A 292 -8.14 1.29 -3.52
CA ASP A 292 -7.71 1.15 -4.91
C ASP A 292 -6.76 2.28 -5.30
N ALA A 293 -7.00 3.50 -4.79
CA ALA A 293 -6.10 4.63 -4.96
C ALA A 293 -4.72 4.37 -4.32
N HIS A 294 -4.70 3.87 -3.09
CA HIS A 294 -3.47 3.40 -2.44
C HIS A 294 -2.72 2.40 -3.33
N PHE A 295 -3.42 1.37 -3.82
CA PHE A 295 -2.79 0.35 -4.67
C PHE A 295 -2.28 0.92 -6.01
N MET A 296 -3.03 1.84 -6.63
CA MET A 296 -2.61 2.52 -7.85
C MET A 296 -1.35 3.35 -7.62
N LEU A 297 -1.30 4.14 -6.56
CA LEU A 297 -0.18 5.00 -6.20
C LEU A 297 1.10 4.19 -5.96
N HIS A 298 0.98 3.06 -5.27
CA HIS A 298 2.14 2.26 -4.86
C HIS A 298 2.69 1.40 -5.98
N TYR A 299 1.83 0.86 -6.86
CA TYR A 299 2.23 -0.20 -7.78
C TYR A 299 1.89 0.02 -9.26
N LEU A 300 0.85 0.79 -9.59
CA LEU A 300 0.35 0.84 -10.97
C LEU A 300 0.76 2.13 -11.70
N LEU A 301 0.60 3.30 -11.09
CA LEU A 301 0.87 4.60 -11.70
C LEU A 301 2.29 4.77 -12.26
N PRO A 302 3.37 4.23 -11.66
CA PRO A 302 4.72 4.39 -12.20
C PRO A 302 4.87 3.92 -13.66
N ILE A 303 4.14 2.87 -14.06
CA ILE A 303 4.29 2.21 -15.36
C ILE A 303 3.75 3.05 -16.52
N PRO A 304 2.50 3.54 -16.51
CA PRO A 304 2.05 4.42 -17.58
C PRO A 304 2.74 5.80 -17.51
N ILE A 305 3.10 6.29 -16.31
CA ILE A 305 3.78 7.59 -16.15
C ILE A 305 5.13 7.60 -16.87
N LYS A 306 6.02 6.63 -16.62
CA LYS A 306 7.34 6.58 -17.25
C LYS A 306 7.29 6.33 -18.76
N SER A 307 6.26 5.63 -19.23
CA SER A 307 6.17 5.22 -20.63
C SER A 307 5.62 6.34 -21.52
N ILE A 308 4.89 7.30 -20.93
CA ILE A 308 4.16 8.33 -21.68
C ILE A 308 4.73 9.73 -21.42
N LEU A 309 5.07 10.04 -20.17
CA LEU A 309 5.48 11.40 -19.80
C LEU A 309 6.98 11.60 -19.97
N PRO A 310 7.43 12.82 -20.29
CA PRO A 310 8.86 13.14 -20.31
C PRO A 310 9.52 12.90 -18.95
N ASP A 311 10.79 12.50 -18.95
CA ASP A 311 11.54 12.17 -17.73
C ASP A 311 11.44 13.24 -16.63
N HIS A 312 11.55 14.52 -16.99
CA HIS A 312 11.46 15.62 -16.03
C HIS A 312 10.08 15.75 -15.34
N VAL A 313 9.02 15.15 -15.90
CA VAL A 313 7.69 15.01 -15.27
C VAL A 313 7.53 13.65 -14.60
N ALA A 314 7.97 12.58 -15.27
CA ALA A 314 7.79 11.21 -14.81
C ALA A 314 8.58 10.92 -13.52
N ILE A 315 9.84 11.34 -13.44
CA ILE A 315 10.73 11.12 -12.29
C ILE A 315 10.10 11.63 -10.99
N PRO A 316 9.70 12.91 -10.84
CA PRO A 316 9.14 13.39 -9.58
C PRO A 316 7.81 12.71 -9.20
N LEU A 317 6.97 12.32 -10.16
CA LEU A 317 5.75 11.55 -9.87
C LEU A 317 6.08 10.14 -9.37
N ILE A 318 7.08 9.47 -9.97
CA ILE A 318 7.53 8.14 -9.56
C ILE A 318 8.22 8.19 -8.20
N ARG A 319 9.01 9.24 -7.91
CA ARG A 319 9.57 9.47 -6.57
C ARG A 319 8.47 9.65 -5.53
N LEU A 320 7.38 10.36 -5.86
CA LEU A 320 6.23 10.48 -4.97
C LEU A 320 5.56 9.13 -4.70
N CYS A 321 5.37 8.31 -5.75
CA CYS A 321 4.85 6.94 -5.61
C CYS A 321 5.76 6.08 -4.70
N SER A 322 7.07 6.12 -4.95
CA SER A 322 8.09 5.40 -4.17
C SER A 322 8.14 5.86 -2.71
N PHE A 323 7.98 7.16 -2.44
CA PHE A 323 7.90 7.70 -1.08
C PHE A 323 6.76 7.06 -0.30
N PHE A 324 5.54 7.02 -0.84
CA PHE A 324 4.40 6.41 -0.15
C PHE A 324 4.56 4.90 0.01
N GLN A 325 5.11 4.23 -1.02
CA GLN A 325 5.41 2.80 -0.94
C GLN A 325 6.37 2.48 0.21
N ARG A 326 7.42 3.28 0.40
CA ARG A 326 8.41 3.11 1.49
C ARG A 326 7.85 3.53 2.84
N LEU A 327 7.16 4.68 2.92
CA LEU A 327 6.57 5.20 4.15
C LEU A 327 5.59 4.21 4.79
N CYS A 328 4.84 3.48 3.96
CA CYS A 328 3.81 2.54 4.39
C CYS A 328 4.31 1.09 4.54
N GLN A 329 5.63 0.88 4.54
CA GLN A 329 6.21 -0.44 4.86
C GLN A 329 5.87 -0.87 6.28
N LYS A 330 5.79 -2.18 6.49
CA LYS A 330 5.47 -2.76 7.81
C LYS A 330 6.58 -2.52 8.83
N VAL A 331 7.82 -2.48 8.37
CA VAL A 331 9.03 -2.23 9.15
C VAL A 331 9.77 -1.10 8.44
N ILE A 332 10.20 -0.11 9.22
CA ILE A 332 10.90 1.07 8.71
C ILE A 332 11.95 1.49 9.74
N THR A 333 13.18 1.75 9.29
CA THR A 333 14.26 2.17 10.19
C THR A 333 14.31 3.70 10.34
N LEU A 334 15.00 4.18 11.37
CA LEU A 334 15.18 5.63 11.57
C LEU A 334 16.04 6.24 10.44
N GLU A 335 17.03 5.51 9.94
CA GLU A 335 17.86 5.93 8.82
C GLU A 335 17.03 6.06 7.53
N GLU A 336 16.11 5.12 7.28
CA GLU A 336 15.19 5.21 6.14
C GLU A 336 14.26 6.43 6.26
N LEU A 337 13.78 6.76 7.46
CA LEU A 337 12.97 7.97 7.70
C LEU A 337 13.74 9.25 7.43
N ASP A 338 15.03 9.31 7.80
CA ASP A 338 15.89 10.46 7.51
C ASP A 338 16.07 10.65 6.00
N CYS A 339 16.26 9.56 5.25
CA CYS A 339 16.28 9.59 3.78
C CYS A 339 14.94 10.04 3.19
N LEU A 340 13.83 9.46 3.63
CA LEU A 340 12.48 9.80 3.14
C LEU A 340 12.14 11.26 3.37
N GLU A 341 12.53 11.83 4.52
CA GLU A 341 12.31 13.23 4.85
C GLU A 341 13.04 14.17 3.88
N VAL A 342 14.27 13.85 3.48
CA VAL A 342 15.01 14.61 2.45
C VAL A 342 14.36 14.42 1.07
N GLU A 343 14.10 13.17 0.69
CA GLU A 343 13.56 12.83 -0.63
C GLU A 343 12.20 13.47 -0.90
N ILE A 344 11.27 13.48 0.06
CA ILE A 344 9.94 14.09 -0.13
C ILE A 344 10.04 15.61 -0.29
N ARG A 345 10.93 16.26 0.46
CA ARG A 345 11.16 17.71 0.33
C ARG A 345 11.64 18.04 -1.07
N GLU A 346 12.59 17.29 -1.60
CA GLU A 346 13.08 17.50 -2.97
C GLU A 346 11.98 17.20 -4.00
N THR A 347 11.23 16.10 -3.82
CA THR A 347 10.19 15.65 -4.74
C THR A 347 9.08 16.68 -4.88
N ILE A 348 8.55 17.20 -3.77
CA ILE A 348 7.52 18.25 -3.82
C ILE A 348 8.06 19.53 -4.47
N ASN A 349 9.32 19.90 -4.20
CA ASN A 349 9.95 21.04 -4.87
C ASN A 349 10.16 20.83 -6.38
N GLN A 350 10.40 19.59 -6.86
CA GLN A 350 10.42 19.28 -8.28
C GLN A 350 9.03 19.44 -8.90
N LEU A 351 8.00 18.90 -8.24
CA LEU A 351 6.61 19.06 -8.68
C LEU A 351 6.24 20.55 -8.76
N GLU A 352 6.64 21.37 -7.78
CA GLU A 352 6.40 22.82 -7.75
C GLU A 352 6.98 23.58 -8.94
N ARG A 353 7.96 23.03 -9.64
CA ARG A 353 8.51 23.63 -10.85
C ARG A 353 7.68 23.32 -12.08
N ILE A 354 6.93 22.23 -12.05
CA ILE A 354 6.24 21.62 -13.20
C ILE A 354 4.75 21.95 -13.18
N PHE A 355 4.05 21.61 -12.08
CA PHE A 355 2.60 21.69 -11.96
C PHE A 355 2.13 23.10 -11.57
N PRO A 356 0.94 23.55 -12.00
CA PRO A 356 0.44 24.88 -11.66
C PRO A 356 0.18 25.03 -10.15
N PRO A 357 0.17 26.26 -9.60
CA PRO A 357 -0.13 26.52 -8.18
C PRO A 357 -1.40 25.85 -7.65
N SER A 358 -2.44 25.75 -8.48
CA SER A 358 -3.71 25.06 -8.20
C SER A 358 -3.56 23.58 -7.89
N PHE A 359 -2.46 22.93 -8.31
CA PHE A 359 -2.15 21.54 -7.96
C PHE A 359 -1.76 21.40 -6.49
N PHE A 360 -1.18 22.43 -5.88
CA PHE A 360 -0.67 22.40 -4.51
C PHE A 360 -1.75 22.79 -3.51
N ASP A 361 -2.80 21.98 -3.42
CA ASP A 361 -3.74 22.05 -2.30
C ASP A 361 -3.12 21.51 -1.01
N ILE A 362 -3.90 21.51 0.07
CA ILE A 362 -3.38 21.10 1.37
C ILE A 362 -2.94 19.64 1.37
N MET A 363 -3.61 18.76 0.60
CA MET A 363 -3.30 17.33 0.58
C MET A 363 -1.98 17.04 -0.12
N ILE A 364 -1.58 17.86 -1.09
CA ILE A 364 -0.25 17.79 -1.73
C ILE A 364 0.86 18.36 -0.83
N HIS A 365 0.52 19.26 0.10
CA HIS A 365 1.47 19.84 1.06
C HIS A 365 1.80 18.90 2.22
N LEU A 366 0.81 18.21 2.79
CA LEU A 366 0.95 17.37 3.99
C LEU A 366 2.04 16.26 3.93
N PRO A 367 2.36 15.64 2.78
CA PRO A 367 3.37 14.57 2.68
C PRO A 367 4.74 14.93 3.28
N ILE A 368 5.13 16.20 3.23
CA ILE A 368 6.41 16.66 3.78
C ILE A 368 6.54 16.46 5.31
N HIS A 369 5.41 16.28 6.01
CA HIS A 369 5.36 16.09 7.46
C HIS A 369 5.26 14.61 7.85
N LEU A 370 4.90 13.72 6.93
CA LEU A 370 4.56 12.33 7.24
C LEU A 370 5.75 11.52 7.76
N ALA A 371 6.97 11.76 7.26
CA ALA A 371 8.16 11.09 7.78
C ALA A 371 8.38 11.39 9.27
N ASN A 372 8.19 12.65 9.67
CA ASN A 372 8.26 13.04 11.08
C ASN A 372 7.10 12.47 11.90
N GLU A 373 5.89 12.36 11.34
CA GLU A 373 4.80 11.68 12.03
C GLU A 373 5.07 10.19 12.25
N VAL A 374 5.66 9.49 11.28
CA VAL A 374 6.07 8.09 11.46
C VAL A 374 7.16 7.96 12.51
N ARG A 375 8.11 8.90 12.56
CA ARG A 375 9.14 8.96 13.60
C ARG A 375 8.54 9.09 15.02
N LEU A 376 7.42 9.79 15.16
CA LEU A 376 6.76 10.01 16.46
C LEU A 376 5.71 8.94 16.82
N GLY A 377 4.91 8.50 15.84
CA GLY A 377 3.75 7.63 16.03
C GLY A 377 3.96 6.18 15.60
N GLY A 378 5.13 5.85 15.04
CA GLY A 378 5.43 4.54 14.48
C GLY A 378 4.82 4.31 13.07
N PRO A 379 4.95 3.08 12.54
CA PRO A 379 4.53 2.73 11.19
C PRO A 379 3.07 3.11 10.89
N VAL A 380 2.81 3.52 9.65
CA VAL A 380 1.48 3.97 9.21
C VAL A 380 0.42 2.88 9.42
N GLN A 381 0.77 1.58 9.36
CA GLN A 381 -0.22 0.51 9.49
C GLN A 381 -1.03 0.51 10.80
N ASN A 382 -0.46 1.09 11.85
CA ASN A 382 -1.12 1.17 13.16
C ASN A 382 -2.03 2.40 13.29
N ARG A 383 -2.09 3.24 12.26
CA ARG A 383 -2.73 4.55 12.28
C ARG A 383 -3.61 4.81 11.05
N TRP A 384 -3.90 3.77 10.25
CA TRP A 384 -4.83 3.87 9.12
C TRP A 384 -6.28 4.08 9.57
N MET A 385 -7.04 4.80 8.74
CA MET A 385 -8.50 4.92 8.88
C MET A 385 -9.28 3.74 8.30
N TYR A 386 -8.65 2.84 7.53
CA TYR A 386 -9.32 1.70 6.88
C TYR A 386 -10.14 0.83 7.85
N SER A 387 -9.61 0.53 9.04
CA SER A 387 -10.33 -0.27 10.03
C SER A 387 -11.53 0.49 10.60
N THR A 388 -11.36 1.78 10.85
CA THR A 388 -12.39 2.67 11.39
C THR A 388 -13.56 2.80 10.40
N GLU A 389 -13.28 3.05 9.12
CA GLU A 389 -14.32 3.13 8.09
C GLU A 389 -15.05 1.81 7.88
N ARG A 390 -14.33 0.67 7.89
CA ARG A 390 -14.97 -0.66 7.83
C ARG A 390 -15.88 -0.90 9.03
N GLU A 391 -15.48 -0.47 10.22
CA GLU A 391 -16.31 -0.56 11.42
C GLU A 391 -17.54 0.35 11.31
N MET A 392 -17.41 1.56 10.77
CA MET A 392 -18.55 2.43 10.46
C MET A 392 -19.51 1.81 9.45
N GLY A 393 -19.02 1.21 8.37
CA GLY A 393 -19.84 0.47 7.40
C GLY A 393 -20.57 -0.72 8.06
N THR A 394 -19.89 -1.39 8.99
CA THR A 394 -20.50 -2.45 9.81
C THR A 394 -21.63 -1.89 10.68
N PHE A 395 -21.45 -0.73 11.32
CA PHE A 395 -22.51 -0.08 12.09
C PHE A 395 -23.70 0.33 11.23
N LYS A 396 -23.47 0.83 10.01
CA LYS A 396 -24.55 1.11 9.06
C LYS A 396 -25.39 -0.14 8.76
N SER A 397 -24.75 -1.31 8.64
CA SER A 397 -25.46 -2.58 8.41
C SER A 397 -26.38 -3.01 9.57
N TYR A 398 -26.18 -2.48 10.78
CA TYR A 398 -27.03 -2.77 11.94
C TYR A 398 -28.33 -1.97 11.95
N ILE A 399 -28.45 -0.94 11.12
CA ILE A 399 -29.61 -0.06 11.08
C ILE A 399 -30.80 -0.80 10.45
N ARG A 400 -31.68 -1.33 11.30
CA ARG A 400 -32.96 -1.94 10.87
C ARG A 400 -34.09 -0.94 10.79
N ASN A 401 -33.98 0.17 11.51
CA ASN A 401 -34.94 1.26 11.52
C ASN A 401 -34.22 2.60 11.33
N ARG A 402 -34.34 3.17 10.13
CA ARG A 402 -33.72 4.46 9.76
C ARG A 402 -34.21 5.64 10.60
N ARG A 403 -35.33 5.51 11.35
CA ARG A 403 -35.82 6.55 12.27
C ARG A 403 -35.02 6.63 13.57
N TYR A 404 -34.40 5.53 13.99
CA TYR A 404 -33.62 5.44 15.22
C TYR A 404 -32.32 4.66 14.95
N PRO A 405 -31.45 5.16 14.04
CA PRO A 405 -30.24 4.45 13.67
C PRO A 405 -29.32 4.20 14.86
N GLU A 406 -29.20 5.18 15.77
CA GLU A 406 -28.40 5.08 16.97
C GLU A 406 -28.87 3.96 17.91
N GLY A 407 -30.18 3.82 18.10
CA GLY A 407 -30.77 2.77 18.92
C GLY A 407 -30.51 1.38 18.33
N CYS A 408 -30.60 1.25 17.00
CA CYS A 408 -30.29 0.00 16.30
C CYS A 408 -28.82 -0.40 16.48
N ILE A 409 -27.90 0.56 16.34
CA ILE A 409 -26.46 0.33 16.49
C ILE A 409 -26.14 -0.08 17.94
N ALA A 410 -26.69 0.64 18.93
CA ALA A 410 -26.47 0.35 20.34
C ALA A 410 -26.99 -1.05 20.72
N GLU A 411 -28.22 -1.40 20.32
CA GLU A 411 -28.80 -2.72 20.58
C GLU A 411 -27.97 -3.85 19.95
N ALA A 412 -27.60 -3.70 18.67
CA ALA A 412 -26.78 -4.67 17.98
C ALA A 412 -25.40 -4.84 18.62
N ARG A 413 -24.77 -3.72 19.05
CA ARG A 413 -23.46 -3.76 19.69
C ARG A 413 -23.49 -4.49 21.03
N VAL A 414 -24.50 -4.22 21.87
CA VAL A 414 -24.70 -4.95 23.13
C VAL A 414 -24.83 -6.46 22.87
N GLY A 415 -25.62 -6.84 21.86
CA GLY A 415 -25.76 -8.25 21.46
C GLY A 415 -24.43 -8.88 21.05
N ILE A 416 -23.63 -8.17 20.27
CA ILE A 416 -22.31 -8.64 19.81
C ILE A 416 -21.32 -8.77 20.96
N ASP A 417 -21.27 -7.80 21.87
CA ASP A 417 -20.35 -7.82 23.01
C ASP A 417 -20.70 -8.96 23.98
N CYS A 418 -22.00 -9.23 24.19
CA CYS A 418 -22.46 -10.43 24.91
C CYS A 418 -22.01 -11.72 24.22
N MET A 419 -22.21 -11.84 22.90
CA MET A 419 -21.77 -13.03 22.15
C MET A 419 -20.26 -13.22 22.19
N ASN A 420 -19.48 -12.13 22.12
CA ASN A 420 -18.03 -12.17 22.26
C ASN A 420 -17.63 -12.68 23.66
N LEU A 421 -18.29 -12.21 24.73
CA LEU A 421 -18.04 -12.70 26.09
C LEU A 421 -18.33 -14.20 26.20
N PHE A 422 -19.48 -14.68 25.72
CA PHE A 422 -19.83 -16.11 25.77
C PHE A 422 -18.90 -16.97 24.93
N SER A 423 -18.40 -16.45 23.81
CA SER A 423 -17.52 -17.18 22.91
C SER A 423 -16.21 -17.64 23.58
N ARG A 424 -15.75 -16.95 24.63
CA ARG A 424 -14.57 -17.33 25.43
C ARG A 424 -14.77 -18.63 26.22
N TYR A 425 -16.01 -19.05 26.44
CA TYR A 425 -16.37 -20.27 27.17
C TYR A 425 -16.77 -21.42 26.24
N LEU A 426 -16.79 -21.19 24.92
CA LEU A 426 -17.11 -22.22 23.93
C LEU A 426 -15.90 -23.13 23.71
N HIS A 427 -16.18 -24.39 23.37
CA HIS A 427 -15.15 -25.36 23.00
C HIS A 427 -14.35 -24.84 21.78
N SER A 428 -13.04 -25.08 21.75
CA SER A 428 -12.13 -24.57 20.71
C SER A 428 -12.51 -24.93 19.27
N ALA A 429 -13.27 -26.02 19.10
CA ALA A 429 -13.81 -26.47 17.82
C ALA A 429 -14.95 -25.60 17.28
N VAL A 430 -15.61 -24.79 18.11
CA VAL A 430 -16.67 -23.88 17.66
C VAL A 430 -16.03 -22.65 17.05
N GLN A 431 -16.40 -22.33 15.81
CA GLN A 431 -15.91 -21.12 15.17
C GLN A 431 -16.56 -19.87 15.81
N THR A 432 -15.70 -18.97 16.28
CA THR A 432 -16.02 -17.71 16.96
C THR A 432 -15.24 -16.58 16.29
N ARG A 433 -15.45 -15.32 16.68
CA ARG A 433 -14.64 -14.20 16.17
C ARG A 433 -13.17 -14.31 16.56
N PHE A 434 -12.85 -14.91 17.70
CA PHE A 434 -11.47 -15.01 18.21
C PHE A 434 -10.64 -16.11 17.55
N ASN A 435 -11.25 -17.20 17.07
CA ASN A 435 -10.57 -18.34 16.44
C ASN A 435 -10.95 -18.52 14.95
N ARG A 436 -11.58 -17.51 14.33
CA ARG A 436 -11.88 -17.54 12.89
C ARG A 436 -10.57 -17.51 12.11
N ARG A 437 -10.29 -18.61 11.39
CA ARG A 437 -9.15 -18.72 10.48
C ARG A 437 -9.13 -17.58 9.46
N ALA A 438 -7.94 -17.05 9.18
CA ALA A 438 -7.71 -16.01 8.20
C ALA A 438 -8.12 -16.45 6.78
N ARG A 439 -8.30 -15.50 5.85
CA ARG A 439 -8.77 -15.81 4.47
C ARG A 439 -7.78 -16.70 3.72
N ASN A 440 -6.49 -16.50 3.96
CA ASN A 440 -5.41 -17.35 3.48
C ASN A 440 -4.74 -18.04 4.67
N ASN A 441 -5.49 -18.88 5.40
CA ASN A 441 -4.90 -19.69 6.45
C ASN A 441 -4.09 -20.83 5.85
N ASP A 442 -2.80 -20.89 6.18
CA ASP A 442 -1.85 -21.91 5.75
C ASP A 442 -1.51 -22.92 6.87
N GLU A 443 -2.15 -22.80 8.04
CA GLU A 443 -2.10 -23.81 9.10
C GLU A 443 -2.67 -25.14 8.61
N CYS A 444 -1.87 -26.21 8.72
CA CYS A 444 -2.31 -27.58 8.51
C CYS A 444 -3.22 -28.02 9.66
N ASP A 445 -4.15 -28.95 9.38
CA ASP A 445 -4.94 -29.53 10.47
C ASP A 445 -4.04 -30.36 11.40
N PRO A 446 -4.27 -30.31 12.73
CA PRO A 446 -3.41 -31.01 13.71
C PRO A 446 -3.31 -32.52 13.50
N SER A 447 -4.25 -33.12 12.75
CA SER A 447 -4.22 -34.54 12.39
C SER A 447 -3.14 -34.91 11.37
N ASP A 448 -2.61 -33.93 10.63
CA ASP A 448 -1.58 -34.10 9.61
C ASP A 448 -0.17 -33.70 10.13
N ALA A 449 -0.05 -33.27 11.39
CA ALA A 449 1.23 -32.91 12.00
C ALA A 449 2.04 -34.16 12.37
N GLU A 450 2.92 -34.61 11.48
CA GLU A 450 3.92 -35.64 11.78
C GLU A 450 5.00 -35.08 12.73
N THR A 451 5.31 -35.82 13.80
CA THR A 451 6.12 -35.35 14.94
C THR A 451 7.61 -35.16 14.62
N GLU A 452 8.12 -35.70 13.50
CA GLU A 452 9.52 -35.55 13.03
C GLU A 452 9.59 -35.66 11.49
N SER A 453 9.74 -34.53 10.77
CA SER A 453 9.92 -34.49 9.31
C SER A 453 11.10 -33.58 8.93
N LEU A 454 11.93 -33.98 7.96
CA LEU A 454 13.01 -33.14 7.38
C LEU A 454 12.47 -31.86 6.73
N PHE A 455 11.22 -31.90 6.31
CA PHE A 455 10.53 -30.77 5.69
C PHE A 455 9.19 -30.60 6.41
N PRO A 456 9.05 -29.58 7.28
CA PRO A 456 7.77 -29.30 7.93
C PRO A 456 6.69 -29.09 6.86
N GLN A 457 5.59 -29.84 6.92
CA GLN A 457 4.45 -29.56 6.05
C GLN A 457 3.87 -28.21 6.44
N LYS A 458 4.05 -27.21 5.57
CA LYS A 458 3.44 -25.90 5.66
C LYS A 458 2.49 -25.70 4.48
N GLY A 459 1.36 -25.05 4.73
CA GLY A 459 0.40 -24.71 3.70
C GLY A 459 -0.67 -25.75 3.40
N CYS A 460 -1.68 -25.34 2.64
CA CYS A 460 -2.81 -26.19 2.28
C CYS A 460 -3.19 -26.08 0.79
N PRO A 461 -3.56 -27.17 0.11
CA PRO A 461 -3.98 -27.15 -1.29
C PRO A 461 -5.37 -26.52 -1.47
N LEU A 462 -5.59 -25.85 -2.61
CA LEU A 462 -6.86 -25.17 -2.93
C LEU A 462 -7.72 -25.92 -3.94
N GLY A 463 -8.95 -26.24 -3.54
CA GLY A 463 -9.96 -26.94 -4.34
C GLY A 463 -10.00 -28.45 -4.04
N ALA A 464 -10.98 -29.16 -4.61
CA ALA A 464 -11.11 -30.60 -4.44
C ALA A 464 -9.80 -31.30 -4.83
N ARG A 465 -9.35 -32.24 -3.99
CA ARG A 465 -8.15 -33.06 -4.26
C ARG A 465 -8.40 -33.80 -5.57
N LYS A 466 -7.73 -33.39 -6.66
CA LYS A 466 -7.63 -34.27 -7.83
C LYS A 466 -6.77 -35.44 -7.42
N THR A 467 -7.43 -36.56 -7.13
CA THR A 467 -6.84 -37.82 -6.66
C THR A 467 -6.23 -38.64 -7.78
N ASP A 468 -6.25 -38.14 -9.02
CA ASP A 468 -5.67 -38.85 -10.14
C ASP A 468 -4.15 -38.98 -9.96
N PRO A 469 -3.61 -40.22 -9.89
CA PRO A 469 -2.18 -40.43 -9.76
C PRO A 469 -1.46 -39.85 -10.96
N PHE A 470 -0.59 -38.86 -10.73
CA PHE A 470 0.21 -38.25 -11.79
C PHE A 470 1.64 -38.78 -11.74
N ILE A 471 2.08 -39.36 -12.85
CA ILE A 471 3.45 -39.84 -13.00
C ILE A 471 4.33 -38.69 -13.48
N LEU A 472 5.27 -38.26 -12.63
CA LEU A 472 6.24 -37.23 -13.00
C LEU A 472 7.32 -37.86 -13.89
N ASP A 473 7.73 -37.16 -14.95
CA ASP A 473 8.77 -37.66 -15.84
C ASP A 473 10.13 -37.76 -15.11
N LYS A 474 10.98 -38.70 -15.54
CA LYS A 474 12.26 -38.97 -14.87
C LYS A 474 13.15 -37.73 -14.77
N LYS A 475 13.15 -36.85 -15.77
CA LYS A 475 13.97 -35.63 -15.74
C LYS A 475 13.45 -34.68 -14.65
N SER A 476 12.15 -34.39 -14.64
CA SER A 476 11.52 -33.54 -13.62
C SER A 476 11.69 -34.12 -12.22
N LEU A 477 11.58 -35.45 -12.05
CA LEU A 477 11.77 -36.12 -10.76
C LEU A 477 13.22 -35.96 -10.25
N SER A 478 14.21 -36.16 -11.12
CA SER A 478 15.63 -35.95 -10.79
C SER A 478 15.93 -34.49 -10.47
N GLN A 479 15.38 -33.53 -11.23
CA GLN A 479 15.55 -32.09 -10.96
C GLN A 479 14.93 -31.70 -9.61
N ALA A 480 13.72 -32.17 -9.33
CA ALA A 480 13.03 -31.90 -8.07
C ALA A 480 13.78 -32.51 -6.88
N HIS A 481 14.27 -33.75 -7.02
CA HIS A 481 15.05 -34.39 -5.98
C HIS A 481 16.39 -33.70 -5.73
N ALA A 482 17.12 -33.33 -6.79
CA ALA A 482 18.38 -32.59 -6.68
C ALA A 482 18.20 -31.25 -5.95
N TYR A 483 17.11 -30.53 -6.25
CA TYR A 483 16.76 -29.28 -5.57
C TYR A 483 16.54 -29.49 -4.07
N LEU A 484 15.79 -30.53 -3.68
CA LEU A 484 15.56 -30.87 -2.27
C LEU A 484 16.85 -31.20 -1.53
N LEU A 485 17.75 -31.96 -2.15
CA LEU A 485 19.04 -32.30 -1.54
C LEU A 485 19.90 -31.05 -1.29
N GLY A 486 19.91 -30.10 -2.24
CA GLY A 486 20.67 -28.85 -2.11
C GLY A 486 20.12 -27.87 -1.07
N ASN A 487 18.81 -27.96 -0.75
CA ASN A 487 18.11 -27.06 0.17
C ASN A 487 17.75 -27.74 1.51
N CYS A 488 18.41 -28.84 1.86
CA CYS A 488 18.26 -29.52 3.15
C CYS A 488 19.50 -29.23 4.01
N ASP A 489 19.30 -28.65 5.20
CA ASP A 489 20.39 -28.23 6.08
C ASP A 489 21.17 -29.45 6.61
N GLU A 490 20.47 -30.55 6.87
CA GLU A 490 21.03 -31.82 7.35
C GLU A 490 21.93 -32.50 6.29
N ILE A 491 21.84 -32.11 5.02
CA ILE A 491 22.66 -32.67 3.93
C ILE A 491 23.91 -31.84 3.64
N GLN A 492 24.04 -30.61 4.19
CA GLN A 492 25.15 -29.69 3.89
C GLN A 492 26.53 -30.25 4.25
N GLU A 493 26.63 -31.15 5.23
CA GLU A 493 27.88 -31.85 5.53
C GLU A 493 28.30 -32.81 4.41
N TYR A 494 27.37 -33.59 3.87
CA TYR A 494 27.62 -34.52 2.77
C TYR A 494 27.89 -33.79 1.45
N ILE A 495 27.24 -32.64 1.22
CA ILE A 495 27.56 -31.74 0.10
C ILE A 495 29.04 -31.34 0.19
N ARG A 496 29.50 -30.86 1.35
CA ARG A 496 30.90 -30.49 1.57
C ARG A 496 31.87 -31.67 1.42
N GLU A 497 31.49 -32.87 1.85
CA GLU A 497 32.28 -34.10 1.67
C GLU A 497 32.49 -34.41 0.19
N HIS A 498 31.42 -34.41 -0.61
CA HIS A 498 31.52 -34.65 -2.06
C HIS A 498 32.27 -33.52 -2.79
N GLU A 499 32.07 -32.26 -2.39
CA GLU A 499 32.85 -31.14 -2.93
C GLU A 499 34.36 -31.32 -2.70
N GLN A 500 34.78 -31.81 -1.53
CA GLN A 500 36.19 -32.11 -1.25
C GLN A 500 36.71 -33.24 -2.13
N GLU A 501 35.93 -34.30 -2.34
CA GLU A 501 36.29 -35.43 -3.20
C GLU A 501 36.48 -34.99 -4.67
N VAL A 502 35.56 -34.20 -5.19
CA VAL A 502 35.65 -33.61 -6.54
C VAL A 502 36.79 -32.60 -6.64
N ASN A 503 37.04 -31.83 -5.58
CA ASN A 503 38.12 -30.84 -5.54
C ASN A 503 39.53 -31.46 -5.50
N ASN A 504 39.67 -32.65 -4.92
CA ASN A 504 40.92 -33.40 -4.87
C ASN A 504 41.43 -33.86 -6.25
N HIS A 505 40.66 -33.69 -7.32
CA HIS A 505 41.09 -33.95 -8.70
C HIS A 505 41.85 -32.73 -9.28
N PRO A 506 43.19 -32.79 -9.46
CA PRO A 506 44.02 -31.59 -9.64
C PRO A 506 44.04 -31.02 -11.07
N ARG A 507 43.30 -31.61 -12.03
CA ARG A 507 43.38 -31.26 -13.47
C ARG A 507 42.11 -30.67 -14.09
N ARG A 508 41.03 -30.42 -13.32
CA ARG A 508 39.77 -29.86 -13.84
C ARG A 508 39.60 -28.39 -13.44
N SER A 509 38.96 -27.59 -14.31
CA SER A 509 38.61 -26.20 -14.01
C SER A 509 37.58 -26.14 -12.88
N LYS A 510 37.53 -25.03 -12.11
CA LYS A 510 36.53 -24.83 -11.04
C LYS A 510 35.09 -25.03 -11.53
N TRP A 511 34.77 -24.52 -12.72
CA TRP A 511 33.46 -24.71 -13.35
C TRP A 511 33.16 -26.18 -13.68
N SER A 512 34.14 -26.92 -14.20
CA SER A 512 33.97 -28.35 -14.49
C SER A 512 33.79 -29.17 -13.23
N LYS A 513 34.40 -28.77 -12.10
CA LYS A 513 34.23 -29.40 -10.79
C LYS A 513 32.84 -29.13 -10.21
N ALA A 514 32.37 -27.89 -10.27
CA ALA A 514 31.01 -27.54 -9.85
C ALA A 514 29.95 -28.29 -10.65
N LYS A 515 30.13 -28.40 -11.97
CA LYS A 515 29.23 -29.19 -12.83
C LYS A 515 29.21 -30.68 -12.49
N ASP A 516 30.38 -31.26 -12.24
CA ASP A 516 30.54 -32.67 -11.86
C ASP A 516 29.89 -32.95 -10.49
N HIS A 517 30.06 -32.02 -9.55
CA HIS A 517 29.38 -32.06 -8.25
C HIS A 517 27.86 -32.05 -8.42
N CYS A 518 27.29 -31.05 -9.10
CA CYS A 518 25.84 -30.94 -9.31
C CYS A 518 25.21 -32.15 -10.03
N GLN A 519 25.93 -32.77 -10.98
CA GLN A 519 25.40 -33.88 -11.76
C GLN A 519 25.51 -35.23 -11.06
N ASN A 520 26.57 -35.47 -10.29
CA ASN A 520 26.85 -36.78 -9.71
C ASN A 520 26.52 -36.87 -8.21
N PHE A 521 26.22 -35.75 -7.54
CA PHE A 521 25.98 -35.73 -6.11
C PHE A 521 24.84 -36.68 -5.69
N SER A 522 23.68 -36.68 -6.36
CA SER A 522 22.56 -37.55 -5.97
C SER A 522 22.94 -39.04 -5.98
N GLN A 523 23.70 -39.47 -6.99
CA GLN A 523 24.13 -40.88 -7.11
C GLN A 523 25.22 -41.23 -6.11
N TRP A 524 26.17 -40.33 -5.87
CA TRP A 524 27.18 -40.47 -4.83
C TRP A 524 26.53 -40.53 -3.45
N PHE A 525 25.56 -39.66 -3.19
CA PHE A 525 24.84 -39.55 -1.92
C PHE A 525 24.01 -40.79 -1.61
N GLU A 526 23.35 -41.37 -2.62
CA GLU A 526 22.67 -42.66 -2.48
C GLU A 526 23.62 -43.77 -1.98
N THR A 527 24.85 -43.79 -2.49
CA THR A 527 25.88 -44.77 -2.09
C THR A 527 26.45 -44.46 -0.70
N ARG A 528 26.75 -43.19 -0.41
CA ARG A 528 27.28 -42.73 0.88
C ARG A 528 26.29 -42.95 2.03
N ALA A 529 25.00 -42.80 1.76
CA ALA A 529 23.92 -43.01 2.73
C ALA A 529 23.75 -44.48 3.17
N LEU A 530 24.36 -45.46 2.48
CA LEU A 530 24.32 -46.87 2.89
C LEU A 530 25.17 -47.18 4.13
N GLN A 531 26.02 -46.24 4.56
CA GLN A 531 26.85 -46.41 5.75
C GLN A 531 26.03 -46.31 7.05
N GLU A 532 26.52 -46.98 8.11
CA GLU A 532 25.79 -47.08 9.39
C GLU A 532 25.71 -45.74 10.15
N ASP A 533 26.63 -44.82 9.88
CA ASP A 533 26.74 -43.49 10.51
C ASP A 533 25.65 -42.50 10.08
N VAL A 534 24.91 -42.81 9.01
CA VAL A 534 23.90 -41.91 8.43
C VAL A 534 22.52 -42.11 9.10
N PRO A 535 21.86 -41.05 9.59
CA PRO A 535 20.50 -41.12 10.15
C PRO A 535 19.46 -41.72 9.19
N ASP A 536 18.51 -42.50 9.71
CA ASP A 536 17.51 -43.22 8.91
C ASP A 536 16.65 -42.31 8.02
N LEU A 537 16.36 -41.10 8.47
CA LEU A 537 15.57 -40.13 7.71
C LEU A 537 16.34 -39.61 6.47
N ILE A 538 17.66 -39.44 6.61
CA ILE A 538 18.58 -39.08 5.52
C ILE A 538 18.72 -40.25 4.54
N LYS A 539 18.79 -41.50 5.04
CA LYS A 539 18.78 -42.72 4.19
C LYS A 539 17.51 -42.85 3.36
N LYS A 540 16.37 -42.37 3.87
CA LYS A 540 15.11 -42.36 3.11
C LYS A 540 15.12 -41.27 2.05
N LEU A 541 15.65 -40.09 2.36
CA LEU A 541 15.81 -39.00 1.41
C LEU A 541 16.75 -39.37 0.26
N SER A 542 17.86 -40.07 0.53
CA SER A 542 18.85 -40.46 -0.48
C SER A 542 18.33 -41.43 -1.56
N ARG A 543 17.22 -42.15 -1.30
CA ARG A 543 16.57 -43.06 -2.27
C ARG A 543 15.79 -42.34 -3.36
N GLY A 544 15.51 -41.05 -3.16
CA GLY A 544 14.65 -40.28 -4.04
C GLY A 544 13.15 -40.49 -3.81
N PRO A 545 12.32 -39.62 -4.40
CA PRO A 545 10.87 -39.62 -4.23
C PRO A 545 10.17 -40.71 -5.07
N ASN A 546 8.94 -41.06 -4.69
CA ASN A 546 8.06 -41.90 -5.48
C ASN A 546 7.75 -41.24 -6.84
N PHE A 547 7.64 -42.05 -7.90
CA PHE A 547 7.29 -41.60 -9.25
C PHE A 547 5.82 -41.18 -9.37
N VAL A 548 4.96 -41.67 -8.47
CA VAL A 548 3.57 -41.22 -8.35
C VAL A 548 3.52 -40.00 -7.42
N THR A 549 3.07 -38.88 -7.96
CA THR A 549 3.00 -37.59 -7.27
C THR A 549 1.57 -37.05 -7.31
N LYS A 550 1.24 -36.16 -6.38
CA LYS A 550 -0.04 -35.41 -6.45
C LYS A 550 0.18 -34.05 -7.07
N ARG A 551 -0.84 -33.54 -7.74
CA ARG A 551 -0.82 -32.22 -8.39
C ARG A 551 -1.92 -31.31 -7.86
N TYR A 552 -1.56 -30.04 -7.66
CA TYR A 552 -2.51 -29.02 -7.22
C TYR A 552 -2.62 -27.89 -8.24
N SER A 553 -3.81 -27.31 -8.33
CA SER A 553 -4.05 -26.14 -9.18
C SER A 553 -3.94 -24.82 -8.42
N GLY A 554 -3.85 -24.89 -7.09
CA GLY A 554 -3.55 -23.77 -6.21
C GLY A 554 -3.13 -24.26 -4.83
N TYR A 555 -2.46 -23.39 -4.09
CA TYR A 555 -1.87 -23.71 -2.79
C TYR A 555 -1.81 -22.43 -1.93
N LEU A 556 -2.10 -22.54 -0.64
CA LEU A 556 -1.94 -21.47 0.35
C LEU A 556 -0.66 -21.74 1.14
N ILE A 557 0.25 -20.79 1.21
CA ILE A 557 1.47 -20.87 2.02
C ILE A 557 2.04 -19.48 2.28
N ASN A 558 2.65 -19.28 3.44
CA ASN A 558 3.24 -18.01 3.89
C ASN A 558 2.20 -16.86 3.87
N GLY A 559 0.93 -17.18 4.15
CA GLY A 559 -0.21 -16.25 4.03
C GLY A 559 -0.60 -15.84 2.59
N TYR A 560 0.07 -16.37 1.57
CA TYR A 560 -0.21 -16.11 0.16
C TYR A 560 -1.12 -17.16 -0.46
N ARG A 561 -1.84 -16.74 -1.51
CA ARG A 561 -2.62 -17.62 -2.38
C ARG A 561 -1.94 -17.78 -3.72
N PHE A 562 -1.50 -19.00 -4.04
CA PHE A 562 -0.88 -19.31 -5.32
C PHE A 562 -1.82 -20.10 -6.24
N HIS A 563 -1.70 -19.84 -7.54
CA HIS A 563 -2.36 -20.59 -8.59
C HIS A 563 -1.39 -20.93 -9.73
N ILE A 564 -1.59 -22.08 -10.36
CA ILE A 564 -0.88 -22.39 -11.61
C ILE A 564 -1.32 -21.42 -12.71
N ARG A 565 -0.38 -21.05 -13.60
CA ARG A 565 -0.60 -20.09 -14.71
C ARG A 565 -1.87 -20.39 -15.52
N GLN A 566 -2.16 -21.66 -15.78
CA GLN A 566 -3.34 -22.07 -16.57
C GLN A 566 -4.67 -21.76 -15.87
N ARG A 567 -4.73 -21.88 -14.53
CA ARG A 567 -5.89 -21.50 -13.73
C ARG A 567 -6.00 -19.98 -13.64
N ASP A 568 -4.86 -19.32 -13.43
CA ASP A 568 -4.74 -17.87 -13.32
C ASP A 568 -5.17 -17.13 -14.59
N ALA A 569 -4.89 -17.69 -15.77
CA ALA A 569 -5.28 -17.12 -17.06
C ALA A 569 -6.79 -16.91 -17.20
N ARG A 570 -7.61 -17.79 -16.59
CA ARG A 570 -9.08 -17.75 -16.65
C ARG A 570 -9.69 -16.82 -15.59
N ARG A 571 -8.88 -16.29 -14.67
CA ARG A 571 -9.33 -15.42 -13.57
C ARG A 571 -9.04 -13.96 -13.86
N LYS A 572 -9.75 -13.08 -13.13
CA LYS A 572 -9.48 -11.63 -13.11
C LYS A 572 -8.29 -11.26 -12.22
N THR A 573 -7.97 -12.12 -11.25
CA THR A 573 -6.81 -12.00 -10.38
C THR A 573 -5.54 -12.61 -11.01
N GLN A 574 -4.38 -12.26 -10.48
CA GLN A 574 -3.08 -12.82 -10.84
C GLN A 574 -2.35 -13.37 -9.62
N ASN A 575 -2.30 -14.68 -9.48
CA ASN A 575 -1.73 -15.39 -8.32
C ASN A 575 -0.64 -16.40 -8.72
N SER A 576 -0.16 -16.34 -9.97
CA SER A 576 0.86 -17.25 -10.49
C SER A 576 2.30 -16.75 -10.38
N GLY A 577 2.51 -15.48 -10.03
CA GLY A 577 3.87 -14.92 -9.90
C GLY A 577 4.53 -15.29 -8.59
N VAL A 578 5.80 -15.68 -8.66
CA VAL A 578 6.64 -16.07 -7.53
C VAL A 578 7.96 -15.34 -7.55
N THR A 579 8.50 -15.09 -6.37
CA THR A 579 9.86 -14.61 -6.18
C THR A 579 10.57 -15.40 -5.09
N VAL A 580 11.88 -15.58 -5.26
CA VAL A 580 12.76 -16.22 -4.29
C VAL A 580 14.08 -15.47 -4.27
N VAL A 581 14.65 -15.29 -3.08
CA VAL A 581 15.99 -14.73 -2.90
C VAL A 581 16.94 -15.90 -2.67
N ALA A 582 17.95 -16.03 -3.52
CA ALA A 582 18.94 -17.09 -3.41
C ALA A 582 20.35 -16.49 -3.27
N SER A 583 21.12 -16.98 -2.31
CA SER A 583 22.54 -16.66 -2.19
C SER A 583 23.33 -17.43 -3.27
N THR A 584 23.74 -16.75 -4.33
CA THR A 584 24.47 -17.38 -5.44
C THR A 584 25.91 -16.88 -5.48
N THR A 585 26.87 -17.79 -5.60
CA THR A 585 28.25 -17.45 -5.96
C THR A 585 28.32 -17.18 -7.46
N SER A 586 28.34 -15.90 -7.85
CA SER A 586 28.45 -15.48 -9.25
C SER A 586 29.92 -15.45 -9.70
N PHE A 587 30.17 -15.88 -10.94
CA PHE A 587 31.47 -15.77 -11.61
C PHE A 587 31.32 -14.80 -12.79
N ALA A 588 32.14 -13.76 -12.88
CA ALA A 588 32.00 -12.75 -13.95
C ALA A 588 32.31 -13.32 -15.35
N SER A 589 33.04 -14.44 -15.42
CA SER A 589 33.21 -15.23 -16.64
C SER A 589 33.73 -16.64 -16.33
N SER A 590 33.74 -17.52 -17.31
CA SER A 590 34.40 -18.85 -17.22
C SER A 590 35.91 -18.79 -16.94
N LYS A 591 36.54 -17.61 -17.06
CA LYS A 591 37.96 -17.34 -16.76
C LYS A 591 38.17 -16.67 -15.40
N ASP A 592 37.10 -16.27 -14.72
CA ASP A 592 37.16 -15.57 -13.45
C ASP A 592 37.57 -16.55 -12.32
N LYS A 593 38.49 -16.09 -11.47
CA LYS A 593 39.06 -16.88 -10.37
C LYS A 593 38.43 -16.53 -9.01
N ASN A 594 37.69 -15.42 -8.92
CA ASN A 594 37.16 -14.85 -7.68
C ASN A 594 35.63 -14.76 -7.74
N PRO A 595 34.89 -15.78 -7.25
CA PRO A 595 33.43 -15.68 -7.17
C PRO A 595 32.99 -14.62 -6.15
N ILE A 596 31.95 -13.86 -6.48
CA ILE A 596 31.28 -12.96 -5.53
C ILE A 596 29.98 -13.66 -5.11
N ALA A 597 29.85 -13.94 -3.81
CA ALA A 597 28.58 -14.36 -3.23
C ALA A 597 27.64 -13.15 -3.17
N ALA A 598 26.55 -13.19 -3.92
CA ALA A 598 25.53 -12.16 -3.95
C ALA A 598 24.16 -12.79 -3.76
N ASN A 599 23.29 -12.13 -2.98
CA ASN A 599 21.89 -12.49 -2.92
C ASN A 599 21.21 -11.98 -4.19
N LEU A 600 20.74 -12.89 -5.03
CA LEU A 600 20.03 -12.59 -6.26
C LEU A 600 18.54 -12.90 -6.08
N THR A 601 17.71 -11.95 -6.46
CA THR A 601 16.26 -12.14 -6.49
C THR A 601 15.84 -12.71 -7.84
N TYR A 602 15.22 -13.89 -7.82
CA TYR A 602 14.65 -14.54 -9.00
C TYR A 602 13.14 -14.26 -9.05
N TYR A 603 12.61 -14.12 -10.26
CA TYR A 603 11.18 -13.93 -10.52
C TYR A 603 10.71 -14.94 -11.55
N GLY A 604 9.56 -15.55 -11.30
CA GLY A 604 9.03 -16.59 -12.18
C GLY A 604 7.52 -16.75 -12.09
N ARG A 605 6.98 -17.65 -12.92
CA ARG A 605 5.57 -18.03 -12.90
C ARG A 605 5.37 -19.51 -12.67
N ILE A 606 4.44 -19.85 -11.77
CA ILE A 606 4.10 -21.23 -11.44
C ILE A 606 3.44 -21.89 -12.65
N VAL A 607 4.10 -22.92 -13.16
CA VAL A 607 3.61 -23.82 -14.20
C VAL A 607 2.84 -24.97 -13.57
N ASP A 608 3.34 -25.52 -12.48
CA ASP A 608 2.77 -26.68 -11.81
C ASP A 608 3.06 -26.67 -10.30
N ILE A 609 2.23 -27.36 -9.52
CA ILE A 609 2.43 -27.57 -8.08
C ILE A 609 2.36 -29.07 -7.83
N VAL A 610 3.45 -29.64 -7.29
CA VAL A 610 3.60 -31.08 -7.08
C VAL A 610 3.87 -31.39 -5.62
N GLU A 611 3.21 -32.42 -5.08
CA GLU A 611 3.54 -33.05 -3.80
C GLU A 611 4.31 -34.34 -4.09
N LEU A 612 5.56 -34.37 -3.65
CA LEU A 612 6.42 -35.54 -3.70
C LEU A 612 6.23 -36.37 -2.42
N ASP A 613 6.01 -37.66 -2.59
CA ASP A 613 5.91 -38.63 -1.49
C ASP A 613 7.17 -39.47 -1.41
N TYR A 614 7.83 -39.50 -0.25
CA TYR A 614 8.99 -40.35 0.01
C TYR A 614 8.54 -41.66 0.65
N TYR A 615 7.75 -42.44 -0.08
CA TYR A 615 7.23 -43.74 0.34
C TYR A 615 6.49 -43.68 1.69
N SER A 616 5.66 -42.65 1.89
CA SER A 616 4.90 -42.40 3.12
C SER A 616 5.77 -42.16 4.36
N HIS A 617 7.03 -41.75 4.20
CA HIS A 617 7.88 -41.31 5.30
C HIS A 617 7.78 -39.81 5.59
N PHE A 618 7.67 -39.00 4.54
CA PHE A 618 7.39 -37.58 4.60
C PHE A 618 6.97 -37.10 3.20
N LYS A 619 6.34 -35.93 3.14
CA LYS A 619 5.84 -35.33 1.90
C LYS A 619 6.39 -33.93 1.74
N VAL A 620 6.71 -33.54 0.51
CA VAL A 620 7.25 -32.21 0.21
C VAL A 620 6.53 -31.59 -0.97
N VAL A 621 6.10 -30.33 -0.81
CA VAL A 621 5.43 -29.57 -1.88
C VAL A 621 6.42 -28.65 -2.58
N LEU A 622 6.51 -28.81 -3.90
CA LEU A 622 7.37 -28.01 -4.78
C LEU A 622 6.55 -27.28 -5.82
N PHE A 623 6.95 -26.05 -6.13
CA PHE A 623 6.43 -25.30 -7.27
C PHE A 623 7.38 -25.45 -8.45
N LYS A 624 6.84 -25.86 -9.59
CA LYS A 624 7.55 -25.83 -10.87
C LYS A 624 7.31 -24.49 -11.53
N CYS A 625 8.37 -23.75 -11.82
CA CYS A 625 8.32 -22.37 -12.28
C CYS A 625 9.06 -22.16 -13.60
N ASP A 626 8.53 -21.27 -14.43
CA ASP A 626 9.29 -20.63 -15.51
C ASP A 626 9.97 -19.40 -14.91
N TRP A 627 11.30 -19.41 -14.76
CA TRP A 627 12.11 -18.29 -14.26
C TRP A 627 12.53 -17.35 -15.41
N TYR A 628 12.56 -16.05 -15.16
CA TYR A 628 12.83 -15.03 -16.18
C TYR A 628 14.11 -14.24 -15.92
N GLU A 629 14.70 -13.73 -17.00
CA GLU A 629 15.80 -12.76 -16.92
C GLU A 629 15.30 -11.43 -16.35
N VAL A 630 16.07 -10.87 -15.42
CA VAL A 630 15.69 -9.68 -14.63
C VAL A 630 16.55 -8.50 -15.05
N GLU A 631 15.91 -7.38 -15.33
CA GLU A 631 16.56 -6.11 -15.63
C GLU A 631 15.89 -4.99 -14.82
N LYS A 632 16.59 -3.86 -14.65
CA LYS A 632 16.05 -2.65 -14.04
C LYS A 632 16.11 -1.51 -15.05
N ASP A 633 15.04 -0.71 -15.10
CA ASP A 633 15.03 0.47 -15.94
C ASP A 633 15.69 1.67 -15.26
N ILE A 634 15.79 2.78 -16.00
CA ILE A 634 16.38 4.04 -15.50
C ILE A 634 15.60 4.66 -14.32
N TYR A 635 14.37 4.18 -14.08
CA TYR A 635 13.52 4.63 -12.99
C TYR A 635 13.65 3.76 -11.73
N GLY A 636 14.50 2.72 -11.78
CA GLY A 636 14.67 1.76 -10.71
C GLY A 636 13.60 0.66 -10.67
N LEU A 637 12.69 0.61 -11.65
CA LEU A 637 11.64 -0.41 -11.72
C LEU A 637 12.21 -1.71 -12.30
N THR A 638 11.90 -2.81 -11.62
CA THR A 638 12.32 -4.15 -12.04
C THR A 638 11.35 -4.71 -13.07
N TYR A 639 11.87 -5.24 -14.18
CA TYR A 639 11.08 -5.90 -15.21
C TYR A 639 11.73 -7.20 -15.68
N VAL A 640 10.90 -8.04 -16.30
CA VAL A 640 11.28 -9.32 -16.89
C VAL A 640 10.74 -9.45 -18.31
N TYR A 641 11.39 -10.31 -19.09
CA TYR A 641 10.91 -10.70 -20.41
C TYR A 641 10.30 -12.10 -20.37
N PHE A 642 9.01 -12.24 -20.64
CA PHE A 642 8.35 -13.56 -20.60
C PHE A 642 8.84 -14.54 -21.67
N ASN A 643 9.47 -14.02 -22.73
CA ASN A 643 10.10 -14.81 -23.78
C ASN A 643 11.56 -15.21 -23.48
N LYS A 644 12.21 -14.61 -22.47
CA LYS A 644 13.59 -14.93 -22.05
C LYS A 644 13.59 -15.68 -20.71
N ARG A 645 13.78 -16.99 -20.78
CA ARG A 645 13.81 -17.86 -19.58
C ARG A 645 15.24 -18.11 -19.11
N CYS A 646 15.45 -18.00 -17.80
CA CYS A 646 16.69 -18.41 -17.13
C CYS A 646 16.46 -19.70 -16.33
N SER A 647 17.53 -20.25 -15.75
CA SER A 647 17.50 -21.39 -14.81
C SER A 647 16.65 -22.61 -15.24
N GLN A 648 16.65 -22.94 -16.54
CA GLN A 648 15.82 -24.04 -17.08
C GLN A 648 16.19 -25.42 -16.52
N GLU A 649 17.41 -25.59 -16.03
CA GLU A 649 17.88 -26.83 -15.41
C GLU A 649 17.43 -26.96 -13.94
N GLU A 650 16.96 -25.88 -13.31
CA GLU A 650 16.47 -25.82 -11.92
C GLU A 650 15.07 -25.19 -11.84
N PRO A 651 14.03 -25.86 -12.39
CA PRO A 651 12.69 -25.28 -12.46
C PRO A 651 11.88 -25.41 -11.16
N PHE A 652 12.37 -26.13 -10.15
CA PHE A 652 11.64 -26.38 -8.91
C PHE A 652 12.09 -25.46 -7.78
N VAL A 653 11.17 -25.10 -6.91
CA VAL A 653 11.41 -24.34 -5.66
C VAL A 653 10.53 -24.88 -4.54
N LEU A 654 11.01 -24.86 -3.30
CA LEU A 654 10.20 -25.22 -2.14
C LEU A 654 9.07 -24.22 -1.96
N ALA A 655 7.86 -24.71 -1.74
CA ALA A 655 6.70 -23.84 -1.52
C ALA A 655 6.93 -22.90 -0.31
N SER A 656 7.69 -23.33 0.70
CA SER A 656 8.02 -22.54 1.89
C SER A 656 8.99 -21.39 1.62
N GLN A 657 9.77 -21.43 0.54
CA GLN A 657 10.78 -20.41 0.20
C GLN A 657 10.22 -19.28 -0.65
N VAL A 658 9.03 -19.44 -1.25
CA VAL A 658 8.50 -18.47 -2.20
C VAL A 658 7.70 -17.34 -1.54
N HIS A 659 7.79 -16.18 -2.15
CA HIS A 659 6.91 -15.04 -1.92
C HIS A 659 6.12 -14.72 -3.19
N GLN A 660 4.97 -14.04 -3.04
CA GLN A 660 4.14 -13.68 -4.17
C GLN A 660 4.57 -12.36 -4.81
N CYS A 661 4.60 -12.34 -6.14
CA CYS A 661 4.69 -11.12 -6.94
C CYS A 661 3.62 -11.15 -8.05
N PHE A 662 3.34 -10.00 -8.65
CA PHE A 662 2.51 -9.90 -9.86
C PHE A 662 3.19 -9.08 -10.93
N TYR A 663 2.73 -9.28 -12.15
CA TYR A 663 3.29 -8.68 -13.34
C TYR A 663 2.30 -7.70 -13.96
N VAL A 664 2.79 -6.54 -14.36
CA VAL A 664 2.05 -5.55 -15.14
C VAL A 664 2.75 -5.38 -16.48
N GLN A 665 2.00 -5.57 -17.56
CA GLN A 665 2.54 -5.55 -18.93
C GLN A 665 2.94 -4.12 -19.33
N ASP A 666 4.05 -4.00 -20.05
CA ASP A 666 4.45 -2.73 -20.64
C ASP A 666 3.49 -2.31 -21.77
N PRO A 667 3.13 -1.01 -21.88
CA PRO A 667 2.22 -0.54 -22.91
C PRO A 667 2.72 -0.69 -24.35
N TYR A 668 4.04 -0.74 -24.58
CA TYR A 668 4.66 -0.73 -25.91
C TYR A 668 5.38 -2.04 -26.26
N ASP A 669 5.84 -2.79 -25.27
CA ASP A 669 6.49 -4.09 -25.44
C ASP A 669 5.68 -5.21 -24.78
N GLN A 670 5.06 -6.05 -25.61
CA GLN A 670 4.16 -7.11 -25.13
C GLN A 670 4.87 -8.20 -24.33
N ASP A 671 6.17 -8.40 -24.52
CA ASP A 671 6.95 -9.42 -23.82
C ASP A 671 7.56 -8.87 -22.51
N ARG A 672 7.68 -7.54 -22.38
CA ARG A 672 8.19 -6.87 -21.19
C ARG A 672 7.11 -6.70 -20.12
N HIS A 673 7.42 -7.15 -18.91
CA HIS A 673 6.50 -7.11 -17.77
C HIS A 673 7.22 -6.59 -16.52
N TYR A 674 6.65 -5.55 -15.91
CA TYR A 674 7.13 -4.99 -14.65
C TYR A 674 6.70 -5.85 -13.47
N VAL A 675 7.61 -6.04 -12.52
CA VAL A 675 7.40 -6.92 -11.36
C VAL A 675 7.09 -6.10 -10.13
N MET A 676 6.00 -6.46 -9.46
CA MET A 676 5.56 -5.85 -8.21
C MET A 676 5.50 -6.93 -7.12
N LYS A 677 6.28 -6.77 -6.06
CA LYS A 677 6.23 -7.65 -4.89
C LYS A 677 4.98 -7.33 -4.06
N THR A 678 4.34 -8.37 -3.54
CA THR A 678 3.18 -8.21 -2.67
C THR A 678 3.44 -8.74 -1.28
N VAL A 679 2.86 -8.06 -0.30
CA VAL A 679 2.91 -8.48 1.10
C VAL A 679 1.60 -9.21 1.44
N PRO A 680 1.62 -10.28 2.24
CA PRO A 680 0.40 -10.99 2.61
C PRO A 680 -0.56 -10.08 3.38
N ARG A 681 -1.85 -10.21 3.05
CA ARG A 681 -2.95 -9.39 3.60
C ARG A 681 -3.08 -9.48 5.13
N ASP A 682 -2.87 -10.66 5.70
CA ASP A 682 -3.21 -10.96 7.09
C ASP A 682 -2.01 -10.99 8.05
N LEU A 683 -0.79 -10.67 7.56
CA LEU A 683 0.43 -10.65 8.38
C LEU A 683 0.53 -9.34 9.18
N PHE A 684 -0.12 -9.29 10.33
CA PHE A 684 0.16 -8.27 11.35
C PHE A 684 1.27 -8.81 12.24
N ASN A 685 2.54 -8.60 11.87
CA ASN A 685 3.66 -8.99 12.70
C ASN A 685 3.70 -8.04 13.92
N MET A 686 2.93 -8.38 14.95
CA MET A 686 3.11 -7.85 16.29
C MET A 686 3.81 -8.97 17.00
N SER A 687 5.05 -8.72 17.40
CA SER A 687 5.84 -9.62 18.22
C SER A 687 5.06 -10.01 19.49
N ASP A 688 4.32 -11.10 19.42
CA ASP A 688 4.08 -11.90 20.60
C ASP A 688 5.38 -12.67 20.82
N GLU A 689 5.97 -12.54 22.01
CA GLU A 689 7.27 -13.11 22.42
C GLU A 689 7.30 -14.66 22.42
N PHE A 690 6.44 -15.32 21.65
CA PHE A 690 6.32 -16.78 21.56
C PHE A 690 6.51 -17.38 20.16
N GLU A 691 6.77 -16.58 19.11
CA GLU A 691 7.18 -17.11 17.79
C GLU A 691 8.64 -16.77 17.47
N PHE A 692 9.56 -17.41 18.21
CA PHE A 692 11.00 -17.24 18.02
C PHE A 692 11.54 -17.80 16.67
N ASP A 693 10.70 -18.49 15.88
CA ASP A 693 11.10 -19.12 14.61
C ASP A 693 10.50 -18.51 13.34
N LEU A 694 9.51 -17.59 13.41
CA LEU A 694 9.01 -16.88 12.21
C LEU A 694 9.77 -15.60 11.88
N ALA A 695 10.49 -15.03 12.86
CA ALA A 695 11.20 -13.76 12.67
C ALA A 695 12.31 -13.86 11.61
N GLN A 696 13.03 -14.99 11.54
CA GLN A 696 14.18 -15.11 10.64
C GLN A 696 13.83 -15.20 9.14
N SER A 697 12.63 -15.66 8.77
CA SER A 697 12.27 -15.80 7.34
C SER A 697 11.87 -14.49 6.67
N TYR A 698 11.40 -13.52 7.44
CA TYR A 698 10.93 -12.22 6.93
C TYR A 698 11.92 -11.07 7.18
N GLU A 699 12.86 -11.21 8.12
CA GLU A 699 13.97 -10.27 8.35
C GLU A 699 14.91 -10.13 7.13
N ASN A 700 14.89 -11.10 6.22
CA ASN A 700 15.70 -11.11 5.00
C ASN A 700 15.02 -10.48 3.78
N GLU A 701 13.88 -9.79 3.92
CA GLU A 701 13.54 -8.74 2.95
C GLU A 701 14.55 -7.61 3.14
N LEU A 702 15.77 -7.80 2.60
CA LEU A 702 16.56 -6.67 2.17
C LEU A 702 15.62 -5.88 1.27
N SER A 703 15.17 -4.73 1.78
CA SER A 703 14.82 -3.58 0.98
C SER A 703 15.97 -3.43 0.00
N GLU A 704 15.88 -4.10 -1.17
CA GLU A 704 16.59 -3.68 -2.36
C GLU A 704 16.20 -2.23 -2.44
N HIS A 705 17.11 -1.34 -1.99
CA HIS A 705 16.78 0.04 -1.71
C HIS A 705 16.04 0.55 -2.93
N LEU A 706 14.72 0.68 -2.83
CA LEU A 706 13.87 1.29 -3.83
C LEU A 706 14.13 2.78 -3.71
N MET A 707 15.39 3.18 -3.90
CA MET A 707 15.75 4.56 -4.10
C MET A 707 14.95 4.95 -5.33
N GLY A 708 14.02 5.89 -5.15
CA GLY A 708 13.38 6.53 -6.28
C GLY A 708 14.46 7.02 -7.26
N PRO A 709 14.11 7.22 -8.54
CA PRO A 709 15.09 7.66 -9.53
C PRO A 709 15.86 8.88 -9.01
N SER A 710 17.18 8.87 -9.26
CA SER A 710 18.03 9.99 -8.86
C SER A 710 17.53 11.28 -9.50
N ILE A 711 17.77 12.40 -8.83
CA ILE A 711 17.51 13.71 -9.40
C ILE A 711 18.43 13.89 -10.62
N PRO A 712 17.90 14.15 -11.82
CA PRO A 712 18.73 14.51 -12.96
C PRO A 712 19.58 15.74 -12.64
N GLU A 713 20.81 15.79 -13.14
CA GLU A 713 21.61 17.02 -13.10
C GLU A 713 20.84 18.13 -13.82
N ASP A 714 20.40 19.12 -13.04
CA ASP A 714 19.46 20.14 -13.44
C ASP A 714 20.21 21.46 -13.66
N ASP A 715 20.23 21.93 -14.91
CA ASP A 715 20.73 23.26 -15.29
C ASP A 715 19.81 24.40 -14.82
N GLY A 716 18.69 24.04 -14.18
CA GLY A 716 17.67 24.93 -13.65
C GLY A 716 16.52 25.19 -14.63
N GLU A 717 16.59 24.74 -15.88
CA GLU A 717 15.62 25.06 -16.93
C GLU A 717 14.68 23.88 -17.23
N VAL A 718 13.44 23.98 -16.74
CA VAL A 718 12.39 22.99 -17.06
C VAL A 718 11.64 23.44 -18.31
N THR A 719 11.58 22.60 -19.34
CA THR A 719 10.75 22.85 -20.53
C THR A 719 9.29 22.62 -20.18
N LEU A 720 8.56 23.71 -19.92
CA LEU A 720 7.17 23.62 -19.43
C LEU A 720 6.10 23.47 -20.51
N VAL A 721 6.44 23.73 -21.78
CA VAL A 721 5.51 23.71 -22.90
C VAL A 721 5.77 22.50 -23.78
N ARG A 722 4.68 21.87 -24.22
CA ARG A 722 4.68 20.79 -25.18
C ARG A 722 4.48 21.36 -26.59
N THR A 723 5.48 21.26 -27.47
CA THR A 723 5.48 21.88 -28.81
C THR A 723 4.94 20.97 -29.91
N ASP A 724 4.88 19.67 -29.66
CA ASP A 724 4.37 18.62 -30.56
C ASP A 724 2.83 18.51 -30.56
N VAL A 725 2.15 19.18 -29.63
CA VAL A 725 0.68 19.14 -29.48
C VAL A 725 0.09 20.52 -29.78
N PRO A 726 -1.02 20.62 -30.56
CA PRO A 726 -1.64 21.91 -30.87
C PRO A 726 -2.14 22.65 -29.62
N GLU A 727 -2.05 23.97 -29.66
CA GLU A 727 -2.59 24.85 -28.61
C GLU A 727 -4.11 24.61 -28.42
N THR A 728 -4.57 24.69 -27.17
CA THR A 728 -6.01 24.62 -26.86
C THR A 728 -6.64 25.98 -27.07
N VAL A 729 -7.69 26.06 -27.88
CA VAL A 729 -8.47 27.29 -28.10
C VAL A 729 -9.75 27.18 -27.30
N ILE A 730 -10.02 28.16 -26.44
CA ILE A 730 -11.28 28.24 -25.68
C ILE A 730 -11.97 29.55 -26.04
N ASP A 731 -13.28 29.47 -26.29
CA ASP A 731 -14.15 30.64 -26.41
C ASP A 731 -14.37 31.20 -25.00
N VAL A 732 -13.86 32.40 -24.73
CA VAL A 732 -14.05 33.12 -23.47
C VAL A 732 -15.51 33.60 -23.43
N PRO A 733 -16.33 33.13 -22.47
CA PRO A 733 -17.68 33.66 -22.31
C PRO A 733 -17.60 35.17 -22.00
N SER A 734 -18.49 35.99 -22.57
CA SER A 734 -18.59 37.40 -22.16
C SER A 734 -18.81 37.50 -20.66
N GLU A 735 -18.23 38.53 -20.05
CA GLU A 735 -18.33 38.82 -18.60
C GLU A 735 -19.78 38.80 -18.06
N GLU A 736 -20.80 39.01 -18.91
CA GLU A 736 -22.22 38.94 -18.53
C GLU A 736 -22.75 37.52 -18.23
N PHE A 737 -22.14 36.46 -18.77
CA PHE A 737 -22.56 35.08 -18.46
C PHE A 737 -21.96 34.59 -17.13
N VAL A 738 -20.91 35.26 -16.65
CA VAL A 738 -20.32 34.97 -15.34
C VAL A 738 -21.30 35.39 -14.25
N THR A 739 -22.02 36.50 -14.41
CA THR A 739 -22.93 37.02 -13.38
C THR A 739 -24.21 36.22 -13.17
N GLN A 740 -24.72 35.50 -14.19
CA GLN A 740 -25.97 34.73 -14.05
C GLN A 740 -25.79 33.32 -13.49
N GLN A 741 -24.59 32.73 -13.56
CA GLN A 741 -24.25 31.54 -12.77
C GLN A 741 -23.79 31.92 -11.34
N LEU A 742 -23.31 33.16 -11.14
CA LEU A 742 -22.85 33.66 -9.85
C LEU A 742 -23.95 33.84 -8.79
N GLU A 743 -25.23 33.97 -9.14
CA GLU A 743 -26.31 34.05 -8.12
C GLU A 743 -26.85 32.68 -7.69
N VAL A 744 -26.60 31.61 -8.46
CA VAL A 744 -27.07 30.26 -8.11
C VAL A 744 -26.01 29.46 -7.33
N GLU A 745 -24.71 29.77 -7.51
CA GLU A 745 -23.61 29.12 -6.78
C GLU A 745 -23.25 29.81 -5.44
N TYR A 746 -23.61 31.09 -5.26
CA TYR A 746 -23.29 31.84 -4.03
C TYR A 746 -23.99 31.30 -2.76
N GLU A 747 -25.04 30.48 -2.91
CA GLU A 747 -25.73 29.82 -1.80
C GLU A 747 -25.39 28.33 -1.62
N LYS A 748 -24.63 27.69 -2.53
CA LYS A 748 -24.28 26.26 -2.43
C LYS A 748 -22.83 25.97 -2.01
N GLU A 749 -21.86 26.82 -2.36
CA GLU A 749 -20.43 26.52 -2.09
C GLU A 749 -19.98 26.78 -0.63
N PHE A 750 -20.88 27.16 0.30
CA PHE A 750 -20.50 27.44 1.69
C PHE A 750 -20.65 26.26 2.66
N GLU A 751 -21.21 25.12 2.24
CA GLU A 751 -21.25 23.89 3.04
C GLU A 751 -20.76 22.62 2.28
N ASP A 752 -20.73 22.58 0.94
CA ASP A 752 -20.76 21.27 0.23
C ASP A 752 -19.45 20.67 -0.34
N GLU A 753 -18.29 21.35 -0.40
CA GLU A 753 -17.07 20.76 -1.01
C GLU A 753 -16.44 19.57 -0.23
N SER A 754 -17.03 19.13 0.89
CA SER A 754 -16.60 17.90 1.59
C SER A 754 -17.74 17.01 2.08
N GLU A 755 -19.01 17.38 1.87
CA GLU A 755 -20.16 16.56 2.31
C GLU A 755 -20.80 15.82 1.12
N GLU A 756 -20.88 16.42 -0.08
CA GLU A 756 -21.53 15.79 -1.25
C GLU A 756 -20.74 14.60 -1.84
N GLU A 757 -19.39 14.56 -1.72
CA GLU A 757 -18.62 13.35 -2.12
C GLU A 757 -18.71 12.20 -1.09
N PHE A 758 -19.23 12.44 0.12
CA PHE A 758 -19.32 11.42 1.19
C PHE A 758 -20.70 10.78 1.36
N GLU A 759 -21.78 11.47 0.93
CA GLU A 759 -23.13 10.89 1.01
C GLU A 759 -23.38 9.85 -0.09
N ASP A 760 -22.93 10.10 -1.33
CA ASP A 760 -23.10 9.17 -2.47
C ASP A 760 -22.27 7.88 -2.30
N GLU A 761 -21.10 7.92 -1.65
CA GLU A 761 -20.30 6.72 -1.36
C GLU A 761 -20.98 5.77 -0.36
N SER A 762 -21.93 6.27 0.43
CA SER A 762 -22.61 5.48 1.45
C SER A 762 -23.79 4.66 0.94
N GLU A 763 -24.41 5.06 -0.18
CA GLU A 763 -25.52 4.32 -0.79
C GLU A 763 -24.99 3.21 -1.73
N GLU A 764 -23.92 3.46 -2.50
CA GLU A 764 -23.36 2.46 -3.43
C GLU A 764 -22.57 1.34 -2.74
N GLU A 765 -21.95 1.58 -1.57
CA GLU A 765 -21.33 0.48 -0.81
C GLU A 765 -22.36 -0.51 -0.27
N CYS A 766 -23.63 -0.13 -0.12
CA CYS A 766 -24.62 -0.96 0.56
C CYS A 766 -25.25 -2.04 -0.35
N GLU A 767 -25.27 -1.84 -1.67
CA GLU A 767 -25.92 -2.78 -2.61
C GLU A 767 -25.07 -4.04 -2.88
N ASP A 768 -23.74 -3.95 -2.83
CA ASP A 768 -22.83 -5.06 -3.21
C ASP A 768 -22.54 -6.05 -2.05
N TRP A 769 -22.86 -5.69 -0.80
CA TRP A 769 -22.75 -6.60 0.35
C TRP A 769 -23.95 -7.54 0.50
N SER A 770 -25.09 -7.24 -0.14
CA SER A 770 -26.23 -8.16 -0.21
C SER A 770 -26.02 -9.32 -1.19
N GLU A 771 -25.16 -9.17 -2.20
CA GLU A 771 -24.96 -10.22 -3.22
C GLU A 771 -23.91 -11.28 -2.85
N ASN A 772 -23.09 -11.07 -1.80
CA ASN A 772 -22.03 -12.02 -1.42
C ASN A 772 -22.42 -13.03 -0.32
N LYS A 773 -23.72 -13.34 -0.19
CA LYS A 773 -24.19 -14.51 0.56
C LYS A 773 -25.04 -15.38 -0.37
N TYR A 774 -24.63 -16.64 -0.50
CA TYR A 774 -25.25 -17.74 -1.24
C TYR A 774 -24.92 -17.83 -2.74
N GLU A 775 -23.69 -18.25 -3.06
CA GLU A 775 -23.48 -19.17 -4.19
C GLU A 775 -23.24 -20.55 -3.58
N ASP A 776 -24.32 -21.34 -3.51
CA ASP A 776 -24.29 -22.77 -3.25
C ASP A 776 -24.10 -23.44 -4.60
N ASP A 777 -22.95 -24.07 -4.81
CA ASP A 777 -22.65 -24.87 -6.01
C ASP A 777 -23.47 -26.17 -5.94
N SER A 778 -24.73 -26.14 -6.37
CA SER A 778 -25.47 -27.36 -6.70
C SER A 778 -25.26 -27.70 -8.18
N GLU A 779 -24.47 -28.74 -8.42
CA GLU A 779 -24.30 -29.37 -9.73
C GLU A 779 -25.61 -30.04 -10.18
N ASP A 780 -26.13 -29.65 -11.34
CA ASP A 780 -27.19 -30.36 -12.06
C ASP A 780 -26.61 -31.70 -12.59
N GLU A 781 -26.99 -32.81 -11.95
CA GLU A 781 -26.87 -34.14 -12.54
C GLU A 781 -28.07 -34.39 -13.45
N SER A 782 -27.82 -34.39 -14.77
CA SER A 782 -28.72 -34.97 -15.76
C SER A 782 -28.47 -36.47 -15.84
N GLU A 783 -29.35 -37.28 -15.27
CA GLU A 783 -29.44 -38.71 -15.59
C GLU A 783 -30.63 -38.97 -16.52
N ASP A 784 -30.29 -39.51 -17.69
CA ASP A 784 -31.19 -40.22 -18.60
C ASP A 784 -31.77 -41.46 -17.89
N GLU A 785 -33.09 -41.55 -17.79
CA GLU A 785 -33.78 -42.84 -17.66
C GLU A 785 -34.82 -43.00 -18.78
N SER A 786 -34.47 -43.89 -19.70
CA SER A 786 -35.34 -44.56 -20.66
C SER A 786 -35.79 -45.91 -20.10
N GLU A 787 -37.07 -46.24 -20.26
CA GLU A 787 -37.70 -47.59 -20.22
C GLU A 787 -37.69 -48.27 -18.83
N ASP A 788 -38.79 -48.72 -18.21
CA ASP A 788 -40.10 -49.24 -18.64
C ASP A 788 -41.17 -48.94 -17.56
#